data_AF-A0A7Y5ZDX0-F1
#
_entry.id   AF-A0A7Y5ZDX0-F1
#
_cell.length_a   1.000
_cell.length_b   1.000
_cell.length_c   1.000
_cell.angle_alpha   90.00
_cell.angle_beta   90.00
_cell.angle_gamma   90.00
#
_symmetry.space_group_name_H-M   'P 1'
#
loop_
_entity.id
_entity.type
_entity.pdbx_description
1 polymer ?
#
loop_
_entity_poly.entity_id
_entity_poly.type
_entity_poly.pdbx_seq_one_letter_code
_entity_poly.pdbx_strand_id
1 'polypeptide(L)'
;MSRRLIPLAALAATTALLASGLAISDAPAARASTLTISKASYYDKTLAGILGQVGGVVTGYEYASPNPYPTDDCFRPAYGPYSGDAPASCWTPNNYPGYDRVGAPNFASNETGSDDDYHIDFFNQLILADHGPNPSFQDIKDEWVAHDVGDWGPGELANGLMRTQGYLPPQTGTAEFNRFYWLTEAYIENDTLGMVAPGMPATARDLTGRFASVTTEWDSVTWAKFLGTMYSLAYFAPDVRDVLAQAKDVLPRNGWPYQVYQKAVALHGQNATDWRWAQGQLLAFTRNVYGQDNAMAIPDRNMGSLILSILYGGNDYLTTLKIASLIGNDADCTASGVAGLMGIITGMAGTPQEFKDRIYQNGAGRYINDNTTGYPPYIKQNYPHSQSWDDIAALYQSNAAAQIVARGGSQDGTNFYVNAQSIQPEKTLLIDNADFEQGTLAGWSEWTPGADPGSPNAFAENNGTAQSGSWKGTVFTDSAVPEVKLSTTLRGLQAGATYRVQAFIQSDQAARLYATNPGGVEQYASVVGSYSNSQNQWVSRHVDLTADGSTAEVGLHLPPGPTGFAAIDNITVEQVTQPTTARYEAESASLSGAEVLSGSTASAGSYVGGIDDPGNYVQFTVNAATAGEYSADVSFANGTTATSSLQLAVNGSAKATVAFPRTEGWGQFSRNIVQIPVVLAAGSNTIRLTKPATGGGYVQLDALDLSTGAQPVYDSISDISVPNGDFDASGPTQSPGSWSTWPGSAGTSADADYTEADAFNGATRLSHYKATAYEVYTGQTVTVPNGTYTLTAWAEGGGGQAASFLSAKGYAAGAPELTASTPGLGYPNWRRLSIAGIVVTSGSITIGAYSNASPNQWASFDKVELWRQ
;
A
#
# COMPACT_ATOMS: atom_id res chain seq x y z
N MET A 1 34.08 19.46 65.38
CA MET A 1 34.43 20.76 65.98
C MET A 1 34.40 21.83 64.91
N SER A 2 33.67 22.92 65.19
CA SER A 2 33.95 24.30 64.81
C SER A 2 33.90 24.76 63.34
N ARG A 3 32.90 25.62 63.13
CA ARG A 3 32.66 26.67 62.13
C ARG A 3 33.88 27.43 61.58
N ARG A 4 33.74 27.78 60.28
CA ARG A 4 33.99 29.07 59.59
C ARG A 4 35.31 29.84 59.86
N LEU A 5 35.99 30.23 58.79
CA LEU A 5 36.15 31.64 58.34
C LEU A 5 37.06 31.76 57.08
N ILE A 6 36.56 32.49 56.09
CA ILE A 6 37.25 33.06 54.91
C ILE A 6 37.77 34.45 55.35
N PRO A 7 38.88 35.03 54.81
CA PRO A 7 38.72 36.03 53.72
C PRO A 7 39.89 36.19 52.71
N LEU A 8 39.50 36.56 51.46
CA LEU A 8 40.01 37.62 50.55
C LEU A 8 41.53 37.75 50.23
N ALA A 9 42.00 38.19 49.05
CA ALA A 9 41.40 38.65 47.78
C ALA A 9 42.52 38.95 46.75
N ALA A 10 42.09 39.23 45.50
CA ALA A 10 42.73 39.92 44.35
C ALA A 10 42.96 38.98 43.14
N LEU A 11 42.05 38.78 42.18
CA LEU A 11 41.19 39.64 41.33
C LEU A 11 41.87 40.15 40.04
N ALA A 12 41.53 39.51 38.92
CA ALA A 12 41.19 40.09 37.60
C ALA A 12 40.69 38.92 36.71
N ALA A 13 39.38 38.68 36.49
CA ALA A 13 38.44 39.37 35.58
C ALA A 13 38.93 39.31 34.13
N THR A 14 38.24 38.79 33.10
CA THR A 14 36.80 38.58 32.76
C THR A 14 36.80 37.80 31.41
N THR A 15 35.85 37.01 30.91
CA THR A 15 34.37 37.00 30.94
C THR A 15 33.92 35.66 30.33
N ALA A 16 33.04 34.91 31.00
CA ALA A 16 32.28 33.79 30.42
C ALA A 16 30.79 34.12 30.53
N LEU A 17 30.07 34.05 29.40
CA LEU A 17 28.61 34.16 29.38
C LEU A 17 27.98 32.82 29.80
N LEU A 18 26.94 32.92 30.62
CA LEU A 18 26.11 31.83 31.11
C LEU A 18 25.33 31.16 29.97
N ALA A 19 25.41 29.83 29.89
CA ALA A 19 24.35 29.00 29.34
C ALA A 19 23.75 28.20 30.50
N SER A 20 22.57 28.62 30.96
CA SER A 20 21.72 27.82 31.86
C SER A 20 21.15 26.65 31.06
N GLY A 21 21.75 25.47 31.22
CA GLY A 21 21.17 24.21 30.75
C GLY A 21 19.94 23.88 31.59
N LEU A 22 18.76 24.13 31.02
CA LEU A 22 17.55 23.41 31.40
C LEU A 22 17.79 21.93 31.08
N ALA A 23 17.91 21.11 32.12
CA ALA A 23 17.79 19.67 31.97
C ALA A 23 16.37 19.41 31.43
N ILE A 24 16.29 19.07 30.15
CA ILE A 24 15.10 18.46 29.57
C ILE A 24 14.96 17.13 30.30
N SER A 25 13.93 16.99 31.11
CA SER A 25 13.52 15.70 31.63
C SER A 25 13.13 14.84 30.43
N ASP A 26 13.92 13.81 30.13
CA ASP A 26 13.46 12.72 29.29
C ASP A 26 12.13 12.24 29.84
N ALA A 27 11.06 12.42 29.06
CA ALA A 27 9.80 11.76 29.32
C ALA A 27 10.09 10.26 29.39
N PRO A 28 9.60 9.52 30.41
CA PRO A 28 9.81 8.08 30.45
C PRO A 28 9.19 7.49 29.18
N ALA A 29 10.01 6.85 28.35
CA ALA A 29 9.50 5.99 27.29
C ALA A 29 8.47 5.06 27.93
N ALA A 30 7.21 5.15 27.49
CA ALA A 30 6.17 4.25 27.95
C ALA A 30 6.69 2.82 27.72
N ARG A 31 6.95 2.06 28.79
CA ARG A 31 7.31 0.65 28.65
C ARG A 31 6.18 0.00 27.86
N ALA A 32 6.48 -0.53 26.68
CA ALA A 32 5.56 -1.36 25.92
C ALA A 32 4.98 -2.41 26.89
N SER A 33 3.66 -2.58 26.89
CA SER A 33 3.02 -3.61 27.69
C SER A 33 3.55 -4.98 27.24
N THR A 34 4.00 -5.80 28.19
CA THR A 34 4.37 -7.18 27.88
C THR A 34 3.10 -8.03 27.80
N LEU A 35 2.80 -8.60 26.63
CA LEU A 35 1.76 -9.60 26.46
C LEU A 35 2.35 -10.98 26.81
N THR A 36 1.55 -11.84 27.42
CA THR A 36 1.96 -13.21 27.76
C THR A 36 1.00 -14.19 27.10
N ILE A 37 1.54 -15.17 26.38
CA ILE A 37 0.79 -16.30 25.82
C ILE A 37 1.54 -17.59 26.13
N SER A 38 0.83 -18.63 26.58
CA SER A 38 1.48 -19.92 26.80
C SER A 38 1.83 -20.56 25.45
N LYS A 39 2.93 -21.32 25.39
CA LYS A 39 3.32 -22.06 24.19
C LYS A 39 2.21 -23.02 23.72
N ALA A 40 1.50 -23.63 24.67
CA ALA A 40 0.35 -24.47 24.37
C ALA A 40 -0.82 -23.67 23.75
N SER A 41 -1.14 -22.49 24.28
CA SER A 41 -2.20 -21.65 23.71
C SER A 41 -1.80 -21.05 22.36
N TYR A 42 -0.54 -20.68 22.17
CA TYR A 42 -0.04 -20.26 20.87
C TYR A 42 -0.22 -21.40 19.86
N TYR A 43 0.30 -22.60 20.19
CA TYR A 43 0.20 -23.78 19.32
C TYR A 43 -1.25 -24.11 18.94
N ASP A 44 -2.15 -24.15 19.93
CA ASP A 44 -3.57 -24.42 19.73
C ASP A 44 -4.20 -23.43 18.74
N LYS A 45 -3.93 -22.14 18.91
CA LYS A 45 -4.43 -21.07 18.04
C LYS A 45 -3.79 -21.11 16.65
N THR A 46 -2.51 -21.40 16.54
CA THR A 46 -1.79 -21.51 15.26
C THR A 46 -2.28 -22.71 14.45
N LEU A 47 -2.40 -23.88 15.07
CA LEU A 47 -2.94 -25.08 14.41
C LEU A 47 -4.38 -24.85 13.95
N ALA A 48 -5.21 -24.24 14.81
CA ALA A 48 -6.58 -23.85 14.44
C ALA A 48 -6.61 -22.84 13.28
N GLY A 49 -5.67 -21.90 13.25
CA GLY A 49 -5.51 -20.94 12.15
C GLY A 49 -5.14 -21.62 10.83
N ILE A 50 -4.16 -22.53 10.84
CA ILE A 50 -3.77 -23.31 9.64
C ILE A 50 -4.95 -24.15 9.13
N LEU A 51 -5.65 -24.86 10.02
CA LEU A 51 -6.84 -25.63 9.63
C LEU A 51 -7.98 -24.73 9.14
N GLY A 52 -8.07 -23.51 9.67
CA GLY A 52 -9.00 -22.49 9.22
C GLY A 52 -8.70 -22.05 7.78
N GLN A 53 -7.45 -21.67 7.49
CA GLN A 53 -6.98 -21.29 6.15
C GLN A 53 -7.31 -22.38 5.13
N VAL A 54 -6.79 -23.60 5.35
CA VAL A 54 -7.00 -24.75 4.45
C VAL A 54 -8.49 -25.11 4.35
N GLY A 55 -9.20 -25.10 5.47
CA GLY A 55 -10.64 -25.39 5.50
C GLY A 55 -11.49 -24.33 4.78
N GLY A 56 -11.05 -23.08 4.77
CA GLY A 56 -11.67 -21.96 4.07
C GLY A 56 -11.61 -22.16 2.56
N VAL A 57 -10.42 -22.44 2.01
CA VAL A 57 -10.21 -22.74 0.57
C VAL A 57 -11.19 -23.80 0.09
N VAL A 58 -11.24 -24.94 0.80
CA VAL A 58 -12.10 -26.07 0.38
C VAL A 58 -13.58 -25.88 0.69
N THR A 59 -13.98 -24.71 1.19
CA THR A 59 -15.37 -24.33 1.47
C THR A 59 -15.87 -23.20 0.57
N GLY A 60 -15.00 -22.24 0.22
CA GLY A 60 -15.39 -21.03 -0.52
C GLY A 60 -15.66 -21.26 -1.99
N TYR A 61 -16.56 -20.47 -2.58
CA TYR A 61 -17.02 -20.62 -3.96
C TYR A 61 -16.57 -19.45 -4.84
N GLU A 62 -15.70 -19.72 -5.81
CA GLU A 62 -15.34 -18.77 -6.84
C GLU A 62 -16.49 -18.53 -7.84
N TYR A 63 -16.96 -17.29 -7.99
CA TYR A 63 -17.85 -16.91 -9.10
C TYR A 63 -17.93 -15.40 -9.38
N ALA A 64 -17.97 -15.06 -10.67
CA ALA A 64 -18.00 -13.66 -11.17
C ALA A 64 -19.37 -12.99 -11.17
N SER A 65 -20.46 -13.75 -11.19
CA SER A 65 -21.78 -13.19 -11.53
C SER A 65 -22.98 -13.89 -10.85
N PRO A 66 -24.07 -13.15 -10.55
CA PRO A 66 -25.18 -13.56 -9.66
C PRO A 66 -26.10 -14.68 -10.09
N ASN A 67 -25.90 -15.38 -11.22
CA ASN A 67 -27.00 -16.11 -11.83
C ASN A 67 -26.79 -17.62 -12.03
N PRO A 68 -27.33 -18.45 -11.12
CA PRO A 68 -27.81 -18.09 -9.78
C PRO A 68 -26.65 -18.01 -8.77
N TYR A 69 -26.71 -17.05 -7.85
CA TYR A 69 -25.88 -17.03 -6.66
C TYR A 69 -25.99 -18.38 -5.94
N PRO A 70 -24.90 -18.93 -5.39
CA PRO A 70 -24.97 -20.07 -4.51
C PRO A 70 -26.02 -19.81 -3.42
N THR A 71 -26.97 -20.73 -3.30
CA THR A 71 -27.95 -20.69 -2.22
C THR A 71 -27.23 -21.05 -0.92
N ASP A 72 -27.87 -20.73 0.20
CA ASP A 72 -27.34 -21.08 1.51
C ASP A 72 -27.12 -22.61 1.67
N ASP A 73 -27.79 -23.45 0.86
CA ASP A 73 -27.60 -24.90 0.82
C ASP A 73 -26.25 -25.34 0.25
N CYS A 74 -25.54 -24.45 -0.46
CA CYS A 74 -24.19 -24.68 -0.95
C CYS A 74 -23.14 -24.60 0.16
N PHE A 75 -23.43 -23.90 1.26
CA PHE A 75 -22.48 -23.81 2.36
C PHE A 75 -22.36 -25.14 3.11
N ARG A 76 -21.20 -25.78 2.96
CA ARG A 76 -20.83 -27.00 3.68
C ARG A 76 -19.35 -26.93 4.06
N PRO A 77 -19.00 -26.65 5.33
CA PRO A 77 -17.61 -26.58 5.77
C PRO A 77 -16.83 -27.83 5.36
N ALA A 78 -15.72 -27.66 4.65
CA ALA A 78 -14.86 -28.73 4.14
C ALA A 78 -15.50 -29.65 3.08
N TYR A 79 -16.70 -29.32 2.57
CA TYR A 79 -17.37 -30.03 1.46
C TYR A 79 -17.76 -29.04 0.34
N GLY A 80 -16.93 -28.03 0.10
CA GLY A 80 -17.11 -27.04 -0.96
C GLY A 80 -16.47 -27.45 -2.30
N PRO A 81 -16.29 -26.51 -3.23
CA PRO A 81 -15.97 -26.80 -4.63
C PRO A 81 -14.60 -27.47 -4.83
N TYR A 82 -13.62 -27.17 -3.99
CA TYR A 82 -12.27 -27.77 -4.05
C TYR A 82 -12.13 -29.05 -3.22
N SER A 83 -13.24 -29.59 -2.70
CA SER A 83 -13.23 -30.81 -1.90
C SER A 83 -13.55 -32.08 -2.70
N GLY A 84 -14.06 -31.95 -3.93
CA GLY A 84 -14.65 -33.05 -4.71
C GLY A 84 -16.05 -33.47 -4.28
N ASP A 85 -16.59 -32.91 -3.19
CA ASP A 85 -17.89 -33.30 -2.59
C ASP A 85 -18.92 -32.16 -2.52
N ALA A 86 -18.74 -31.11 -3.31
CA ALA A 86 -19.72 -30.03 -3.39
C ALA A 86 -21.11 -30.56 -3.81
N PRO A 87 -22.21 -29.97 -3.31
CA PRO A 87 -23.55 -30.35 -3.77
C PRO A 87 -23.66 -30.19 -5.29
N ALA A 88 -24.26 -31.17 -5.97
CA ALA A 88 -24.36 -31.19 -7.44
C ALA A 88 -25.11 -29.98 -8.05
N SER A 89 -25.88 -29.25 -7.24
CA SER A 89 -26.56 -28.01 -7.63
C SER A 89 -25.68 -26.76 -7.55
N CYS A 90 -24.50 -26.85 -6.96
CA CYS A 90 -23.58 -25.75 -6.69
C CYS A 90 -22.43 -25.77 -7.70
N TRP A 91 -21.82 -24.60 -7.93
CA TRP A 91 -20.70 -24.49 -8.85
C TRP A 91 -19.51 -25.30 -8.34
N THR A 92 -18.78 -25.92 -9.27
CA THR A 92 -17.49 -26.55 -9.04
C THR A 92 -16.57 -26.20 -10.21
N PRO A 93 -15.25 -26.14 -9.99
CA PRO A 93 -14.28 -26.02 -11.07
C PRO A 93 -14.35 -27.27 -11.96
N ASN A 94 -14.94 -27.13 -13.15
CA ASN A 94 -15.22 -28.26 -14.05
C ASN A 94 -13.94 -28.97 -14.55
N ASN A 95 -13.94 -30.31 -14.54
CA ASN A 95 -13.18 -31.21 -15.44
C ASN A 95 -11.64 -31.11 -15.49
N TYR A 96 -10.96 -30.45 -14.54
CA TYR A 96 -9.50 -30.54 -14.43
C TYR A 96 -9.09 -31.62 -13.42
N PRO A 97 -8.41 -32.70 -13.82
CA PRO A 97 -7.84 -33.66 -12.87
C PRO A 97 -6.88 -32.93 -11.91
N GLY A 98 -7.05 -33.10 -10.59
CA GLY A 98 -6.14 -32.54 -9.58
C GLY A 98 -6.64 -31.31 -8.81
N TYR A 99 -7.82 -30.77 -9.12
CA TYR A 99 -8.38 -29.62 -8.39
C TYR A 99 -8.99 -29.97 -7.02
N ASP A 100 -9.47 -31.20 -6.85
CA ASP A 100 -9.96 -31.66 -5.54
C ASP A 100 -8.78 -31.79 -4.59
N ARG A 101 -8.71 -30.92 -3.58
CA ARG A 101 -7.61 -30.85 -2.63
C ARG A 101 -7.75 -31.83 -1.48
N VAL A 102 -8.92 -32.40 -1.20
CA VAL A 102 -9.12 -33.24 0.00
C VAL A 102 -9.64 -34.62 -0.34
N GLY A 103 -8.81 -35.64 -0.11
CA GLY A 103 -9.21 -37.04 -0.29
C GLY A 103 -9.25 -37.53 -1.75
N ALA A 104 -9.94 -38.65 -1.94
CA ALA A 104 -10.01 -39.35 -3.23
C ALA A 104 -10.85 -38.56 -4.27
N PRO A 105 -10.54 -38.63 -5.59
CA PRO A 105 -9.66 -39.62 -6.22
C PRO A 105 -8.16 -39.26 -6.24
N ASN A 106 -7.79 -38.01 -5.96
CA ASN A 106 -6.43 -37.51 -6.20
C ASN A 106 -5.50 -37.73 -5.00
N PHE A 107 -6.05 -37.79 -3.78
CA PHE A 107 -5.30 -37.91 -2.53
C PHE A 107 -5.80 -39.08 -1.66
N ALA A 108 -4.97 -39.57 -0.74
CA ALA A 108 -5.44 -40.49 0.28
C ALA A 108 -6.47 -39.81 1.20
N SER A 109 -7.29 -40.61 1.91
CA SER A 109 -8.39 -40.08 2.71
C SER A 109 -7.97 -39.09 3.81
N ASN A 110 -6.69 -39.09 4.22
CA ASN A 110 -6.10 -38.21 5.24
C ASN A 110 -5.14 -37.17 4.65
N GLU A 111 -5.18 -36.96 3.34
CA GLU A 111 -4.27 -36.08 2.63
C GLU A 111 -5.03 -34.86 2.08
N THR A 112 -4.38 -33.71 2.18
CA THR A 112 -4.79 -32.46 1.54
C THR A 112 -3.69 -31.99 0.61
N GLY A 113 -4.01 -31.81 -0.67
CA GLY A 113 -3.09 -31.34 -1.71
C GLY A 113 -2.60 -29.92 -1.52
N SER A 114 -1.67 -29.50 -2.36
CA SER A 114 -1.16 -28.14 -2.42
C SER A 114 -2.14 -27.21 -3.14
N ASP A 115 -2.14 -25.94 -2.76
CA ASP A 115 -2.97 -24.88 -3.35
C ASP A 115 -2.28 -23.52 -3.21
N ASP A 116 -2.60 -22.58 -4.08
CA ASP A 116 -2.00 -21.25 -4.19
C ASP A 116 -2.21 -20.46 -2.91
N ASP A 117 -3.37 -20.61 -2.28
CA ASP A 117 -3.77 -19.93 -1.03
C ASP A 117 -2.98 -20.31 0.25
N TYR A 118 -2.02 -21.25 0.20
CA TYR A 118 -1.24 -21.60 1.40
C TYR A 118 0.13 -22.25 1.16
N HIS A 119 0.44 -22.72 -0.06
CA HIS A 119 1.71 -23.42 -0.26
C HIS A 119 2.92 -22.49 -0.08
N ILE A 120 2.86 -21.24 -0.56
CA ILE A 120 3.89 -20.23 -0.31
C ILE A 120 3.91 -19.82 1.16
N ASP A 121 2.78 -19.74 1.86
CA ASP A 121 2.77 -19.47 3.30
C ASP A 121 3.60 -20.48 4.10
N PHE A 122 3.43 -21.76 3.78
CA PHE A 122 4.20 -22.84 4.40
C PHE A 122 5.67 -22.80 3.97
N PHE A 123 5.95 -22.49 2.70
CA PHE A 123 7.31 -22.33 2.22
C PHE A 123 8.03 -21.13 2.87
N ASN A 124 7.33 -20.02 3.09
CA ASN A 124 7.83 -18.85 3.80
C ASN A 124 8.29 -19.21 5.23
N GLN A 125 7.66 -20.20 5.86
CA GLN A 125 8.11 -20.70 7.16
C GLN A 125 9.46 -21.43 7.09
N LEU A 126 9.75 -22.12 5.99
CA LEU A 126 11.07 -22.73 5.77
C LEU A 126 12.13 -21.63 5.60
N ILE A 127 11.84 -20.61 4.79
CA ILE A 127 12.74 -19.46 4.59
C ILE A 127 13.07 -18.78 5.93
N LEU A 128 12.07 -18.57 6.79
CA LEU A 128 12.27 -18.00 8.12
C LEU A 128 13.07 -18.93 9.06
N ALA A 129 12.91 -20.24 8.92
CA ALA A 129 13.66 -21.20 9.73
C ALA A 129 15.15 -21.25 9.35
N ASP A 130 15.44 -21.14 8.05
CA ASP A 130 16.80 -21.22 7.52
C ASP A 130 17.58 -19.90 7.66
N HIS A 131 16.89 -18.76 7.49
CA HIS A 131 17.52 -17.43 7.47
C HIS A 131 17.22 -16.58 8.71
N GLY A 132 16.35 -17.07 9.59
CA GLY A 132 15.95 -16.38 10.80
C GLY A 132 14.89 -15.30 10.58
N PRO A 133 14.66 -14.41 11.56
CA PRO A 133 13.48 -13.54 11.61
C PRO A 133 13.49 -12.38 10.62
N ASN A 134 14.58 -12.12 9.92
CA ASN A 134 14.72 -10.99 8.98
C ASN A 134 15.41 -11.46 7.69
N PRO A 135 14.81 -12.40 6.93
CA PRO A 135 15.41 -12.90 5.69
C PRO A 135 15.59 -11.75 4.71
N SER A 136 16.71 -11.70 3.99
CA SER A 136 16.97 -10.71 2.96
C SER A 136 16.22 -11.03 1.65
N PHE A 137 16.15 -10.10 0.70
CA PHE A 137 15.54 -10.35 -0.60
C PHE A 137 16.41 -11.30 -1.42
N GLN A 138 17.72 -11.31 -1.13
CA GLN A 138 18.63 -12.31 -1.65
C GLN A 138 18.30 -13.69 -1.10
N ASP A 139 18.05 -13.81 0.20
CA ASP A 139 17.68 -15.10 0.81
C ASP A 139 16.37 -15.62 0.21
N ILE A 140 15.35 -14.78 0.11
CA ILE A 140 14.05 -15.17 -0.48
C ILE A 140 14.24 -15.62 -1.93
N LYS A 141 14.99 -14.87 -2.74
CA LYS A 141 15.30 -15.25 -4.12
C LYS A 141 16.04 -16.58 -4.19
N ASP A 142 17.09 -16.74 -3.38
CA ASP A 142 17.95 -17.91 -3.40
C ASP A 142 17.14 -19.16 -3.04
N GLU A 143 16.23 -19.06 -2.07
CA GLU A 143 15.31 -20.13 -1.71
C GLU A 143 14.31 -20.44 -2.84
N TRP A 144 13.64 -19.43 -3.40
CA TRP A 144 12.71 -19.63 -4.52
C TRP A 144 13.39 -20.31 -5.73
N VAL A 145 14.63 -19.92 -6.05
CA VAL A 145 15.42 -20.51 -7.14
C VAL A 145 15.93 -21.92 -6.79
N ALA A 146 16.39 -22.15 -5.57
CA ALA A 146 16.89 -23.45 -5.13
C ALA A 146 15.77 -24.51 -5.04
N HIS A 147 14.55 -24.08 -4.71
CA HIS A 147 13.46 -24.99 -4.36
C HIS A 147 12.50 -25.35 -5.50
N ASP A 148 12.76 -24.94 -6.74
CA ASP A 148 11.89 -25.39 -7.84
C ASP A 148 10.55 -24.66 -7.97
N VAL A 149 10.35 -23.51 -7.28
CA VAL A 149 9.00 -22.99 -6.95
C VAL A 149 8.14 -22.87 -8.20
N GLY A 150 6.98 -23.52 -8.19
CA GLY A 150 5.96 -23.43 -9.23
C GLY A 150 4.70 -22.84 -8.63
N ASP A 151 4.19 -21.78 -9.24
CA ASP A 151 3.12 -20.95 -8.70
C ASP A 151 2.27 -20.37 -9.84
N TRP A 152 1.21 -19.63 -9.53
CA TRP A 152 0.31 -18.97 -10.48
C TRP A 152 0.58 -17.47 -10.63
N GLY A 153 -0.04 -16.89 -11.65
CA GLY A 153 -0.10 -15.44 -11.87
C GLY A 153 1.24 -14.70 -11.68
N PRO A 154 1.31 -13.76 -10.72
CA PRO A 154 2.51 -12.98 -10.45
C PRO A 154 3.65 -13.81 -9.87
N GLY A 155 3.38 -14.90 -9.16
CA GLY A 155 4.38 -15.82 -8.61
C GLY A 155 5.15 -16.57 -9.70
N GLU A 156 4.44 -17.06 -10.73
CA GLU A 156 5.06 -17.68 -11.91
C GLU A 156 6.03 -16.71 -12.59
N LEU A 157 5.58 -15.47 -12.83
CA LEU A 157 6.38 -14.44 -13.49
C LEU A 157 7.57 -14.01 -12.64
N ALA A 158 7.37 -13.77 -11.34
CA ALA A 158 8.44 -13.40 -10.42
C ALA A 158 9.53 -14.48 -10.36
N ASN A 159 9.13 -15.75 -10.25
CA ASN A 159 10.04 -16.89 -10.28
C ASN A 159 10.81 -16.97 -11.62
N GLY A 160 10.13 -16.75 -12.75
CA GLY A 160 10.78 -16.65 -14.07
C GLY A 160 11.83 -15.54 -14.16
N LEU A 161 11.54 -14.36 -13.60
CA LEU A 161 12.47 -13.23 -13.51
C LEU A 161 13.68 -13.55 -12.62
N MET A 162 13.45 -14.19 -11.47
CA MET A 162 14.53 -14.60 -10.55
C MET A 162 15.44 -15.69 -11.15
N ARG A 163 14.85 -16.72 -11.75
CA ARG A 163 15.57 -17.89 -12.28
C ARG A 163 16.27 -17.62 -13.60
N THR A 164 15.55 -17.01 -14.54
CA THR A 164 16.01 -16.91 -15.94
C THR A 164 16.72 -15.59 -16.20
N GLN A 165 16.19 -14.48 -15.67
CA GLN A 165 16.82 -13.16 -15.83
C GLN A 165 17.81 -12.86 -14.71
N GLY A 166 17.70 -13.54 -13.55
CA GLY A 166 18.56 -13.31 -12.40
C GLY A 166 18.17 -12.10 -11.57
N TYR A 167 16.98 -11.52 -11.77
CA TYR A 167 16.53 -10.33 -11.05
C TYR A 167 16.34 -10.61 -9.56
N LEU A 168 16.27 -9.55 -8.77
CA LEU A 168 16.14 -9.60 -7.32
C LEU A 168 14.83 -8.90 -6.91
N PRO A 169 14.03 -9.49 -6.01
CA PRO A 169 12.94 -8.77 -5.35
C PRO A 169 13.42 -7.46 -4.67
N PRO A 170 12.57 -6.43 -4.52
CA PRO A 170 11.17 -6.38 -4.94
C PRO A 170 10.96 -6.06 -6.43
N GLN A 171 12.04 -5.89 -7.22
CA GLN A 171 11.95 -5.53 -8.64
C GLN A 171 11.07 -6.52 -9.43
N THR A 172 11.06 -7.79 -9.02
CA THR A 172 10.29 -8.89 -9.62
C THR A 172 8.77 -8.75 -9.44
N GLY A 173 8.30 -7.96 -8.46
CA GLY A 173 6.88 -7.72 -8.23
C GLY A 173 6.34 -6.44 -8.86
N THR A 174 7.22 -5.56 -9.34
CA THR A 174 6.82 -4.24 -9.86
C THR A 174 6.07 -4.33 -11.19
N ALA A 175 5.16 -3.40 -11.46
CA ALA A 175 4.40 -3.29 -12.71
C ALA A 175 5.31 -3.12 -13.93
N GLU A 176 6.57 -2.71 -13.75
CA GLU A 176 7.54 -2.60 -14.84
C GLU A 176 7.99 -3.97 -15.37
N PHE A 177 8.00 -5.01 -14.53
CA PHE A 177 8.50 -6.34 -14.89
C PHE A 177 7.46 -7.46 -14.73
N ASN A 178 6.42 -7.22 -13.93
CA ASN A 178 5.36 -8.17 -13.65
C ASN A 178 4.00 -7.56 -14.02
N ARG A 179 3.39 -8.07 -15.10
CA ARG A 179 2.07 -7.58 -15.55
C ARG A 179 0.93 -7.88 -14.56
N PHE A 180 1.17 -8.80 -13.63
CA PHE A 180 0.22 -9.26 -12.62
C PHE A 180 0.47 -8.62 -11.25
N TYR A 181 1.20 -7.50 -11.21
CA TYR A 181 1.56 -6.78 -9.98
C TYR A 181 0.40 -6.41 -9.05
N TRP A 182 -0.85 -6.49 -9.51
CA TRP A 182 -2.08 -6.11 -8.84
C TRP A 182 -2.92 -7.30 -8.36
N LEU A 183 -2.48 -8.55 -8.56
CA LEU A 183 -3.24 -9.75 -8.20
C LEU A 183 -3.19 -10.08 -6.69
N THR A 184 -3.87 -11.16 -6.31
CA THR A 184 -4.24 -11.54 -4.95
C THR A 184 -3.14 -12.27 -4.18
N GLU A 185 -2.18 -12.88 -4.88
CA GLU A 185 -1.02 -13.63 -4.37
C GLU A 185 -0.24 -12.83 -3.31
N ALA A 186 -0.25 -11.50 -3.41
CA ALA A 186 0.28 -10.62 -2.39
C ALA A 186 -0.19 -10.97 -0.96
N TYR A 187 -1.49 -11.26 -0.78
CA TYR A 187 -2.10 -11.47 0.52
C TYR A 187 -2.57 -12.90 0.78
N ILE A 188 -2.83 -13.71 -0.25
CA ILE A 188 -3.25 -15.11 -0.05
C ILE A 188 -2.09 -16.05 0.29
N GLU A 189 -0.84 -15.62 0.02
CA GLU A 189 0.38 -16.43 0.25
C GLU A 189 1.24 -15.93 1.43
N ASN A 190 0.80 -14.84 2.07
CA ASN A 190 1.64 -14.09 2.99
C ASN A 190 0.91 -13.67 4.27
N ASP A 191 -0.39 -13.95 4.41
CA ASP A 191 -1.15 -13.54 5.60
C ASP A 191 -0.70 -14.27 6.88
N THR A 192 -0.28 -15.53 6.76
CA THR A 192 0.18 -16.32 7.90
C THR A 192 1.53 -15.86 8.46
N LEU A 193 2.26 -14.98 7.76
CA LEU A 193 3.41 -14.26 8.34
C LEU A 193 3.00 -13.44 9.57
N GLY A 194 1.71 -13.09 9.71
CA GLY A 194 1.16 -12.55 10.95
C GLY A 194 1.22 -13.53 12.13
N MET A 195 1.14 -14.84 11.87
CA MET A 195 1.20 -15.88 12.91
C MET A 195 2.57 -16.01 13.57
N VAL A 196 3.65 -15.63 12.89
CA VAL A 196 5.00 -15.61 13.50
C VAL A 196 5.28 -14.34 14.31
N ALA A 197 4.35 -13.39 14.32
CA ALA A 197 4.50 -12.13 15.05
C ALA A 197 3.30 -11.87 16.00
N PRO A 198 2.90 -12.83 16.87
CA PRO A 198 1.68 -12.71 17.67
C PRO A 198 1.73 -11.49 18.59
N GLY A 199 0.77 -10.56 18.46
CA GLY A 199 0.75 -9.32 19.25
C GLY A 199 1.83 -8.29 18.86
N MET A 200 2.50 -8.47 17.72
CA MET A 200 3.50 -7.57 17.15
C MET A 200 3.06 -7.07 15.77
N PRO A 201 1.95 -6.32 15.67
CA PRO A 201 1.34 -5.96 14.39
C PRO A 201 2.25 -5.16 13.45
N ALA A 202 3.14 -4.30 13.96
CA ALA A 202 4.08 -3.57 13.10
C ALA A 202 5.12 -4.53 12.46
N THR A 203 5.60 -5.52 13.22
CA THR A 203 6.49 -6.57 12.69
C THR A 203 5.77 -7.44 11.67
N ALA A 204 4.51 -7.82 11.92
CA ALA A 204 3.70 -8.57 10.98
C ALA A 204 3.51 -7.82 9.66
N ARG A 205 3.15 -6.53 9.72
CA ARG A 205 3.01 -5.65 8.56
C ARG A 205 4.28 -5.63 7.71
N ASP A 206 5.43 -5.35 8.31
CA ASP A 206 6.70 -5.18 7.59
C ASP A 206 7.17 -6.50 6.98
N LEU A 207 7.03 -7.60 7.71
CA LEU A 207 7.36 -8.93 7.22
C LEU A 207 6.47 -9.33 6.05
N THR A 208 5.16 -9.12 6.18
CA THR A 208 4.19 -9.45 5.13
C THR A 208 4.43 -8.60 3.87
N GLY A 209 4.62 -7.28 4.02
CA GLY A 209 4.89 -6.39 2.89
C GLY A 209 6.18 -6.75 2.15
N ARG A 210 7.20 -7.23 2.88
CA ARG A 210 8.44 -7.71 2.29
C ARG A 210 8.23 -8.92 1.39
N PHE A 211 7.59 -9.98 1.89
CA PHE A 211 7.35 -11.17 1.08
C PHE A 211 6.36 -10.91 -0.06
N ALA A 212 5.28 -10.15 0.19
CA ALA A 212 4.30 -9.79 -0.84
C ALA A 212 4.93 -9.01 -2.03
N SER A 213 5.95 -8.19 -1.74
CA SER A 213 6.67 -7.41 -2.78
C SER A 213 7.54 -8.25 -3.72
N VAL A 214 7.69 -9.55 -3.45
CA VAL A 214 8.38 -10.49 -4.35
C VAL A 214 7.59 -10.67 -5.64
N THR A 215 6.27 -10.75 -5.52
CA THR A 215 5.34 -11.07 -6.61
C THR A 215 4.54 -9.86 -7.08
N THR A 216 4.27 -8.88 -6.21
CA THR A 216 3.32 -7.78 -6.48
C THR A 216 3.80 -6.40 -6.05
N GLU A 217 3.04 -5.35 -6.39
CA GLU A 217 3.19 -3.99 -5.84
C GLU A 217 1.79 -3.35 -5.60
N TRP A 218 1.73 -2.02 -5.39
CA TRP A 218 0.48 -1.25 -5.29
C TRP A 218 -0.44 -1.70 -4.14
N ASP A 219 -1.76 -1.63 -4.33
CA ASP A 219 -2.77 -1.89 -3.31
C ASP A 219 -2.78 -3.36 -2.86
N SER A 220 -2.32 -4.30 -3.69
CA SER A 220 -2.18 -5.71 -3.29
C SER A 220 -1.23 -5.88 -2.11
N VAL A 221 -0.07 -5.22 -2.13
CA VAL A 221 0.88 -5.23 -1.01
C VAL A 221 0.30 -4.51 0.22
N THR A 222 -0.50 -3.45 0.02
CA THR A 222 -1.22 -2.76 1.10
C THR A 222 -2.22 -3.69 1.79
N TRP A 223 -2.97 -4.47 1.02
CA TRP A 223 -3.92 -5.45 1.53
C TRP A 223 -3.24 -6.62 2.22
N ALA A 224 -2.09 -7.08 1.72
CA ALA A 224 -1.26 -8.08 2.39
C ALA A 224 -0.81 -7.60 3.78
N LYS A 225 -0.24 -6.39 3.84
CA LYS A 225 0.13 -5.73 5.10
C LYS A 225 -1.04 -5.66 6.08
N PHE A 226 -2.24 -5.33 5.60
CA PHE A 226 -3.46 -5.27 6.39
C PHE A 226 -3.85 -6.65 6.95
N LEU A 227 -3.92 -7.68 6.11
CA LEU A 227 -4.34 -9.02 6.53
C LEU A 227 -3.31 -9.68 7.47
N GLY A 228 -2.01 -9.62 7.16
CA GLY A 228 -0.97 -10.12 8.05
C GLY A 228 -0.96 -9.42 9.42
N THR A 229 -1.31 -8.13 9.46
CA THR A 229 -1.50 -7.39 10.71
C THR A 229 -2.68 -7.93 11.52
N MET A 230 -3.81 -8.23 10.86
CA MET A 230 -4.97 -8.84 11.51
C MET A 230 -4.63 -10.19 12.16
N TYR A 231 -3.88 -11.04 11.46
CA TYR A 231 -3.44 -12.34 11.97
C TYR A 231 -2.59 -12.22 13.24
N SER A 232 -1.70 -11.23 13.30
CA SER A 232 -0.91 -10.96 14.51
C SER A 232 -1.78 -10.51 15.69
N LEU A 233 -2.75 -9.62 15.45
CA LEU A 233 -3.66 -9.11 16.49
C LEU A 233 -4.61 -10.19 17.03
N ALA A 234 -5.03 -11.12 16.17
CA ALA A 234 -5.99 -12.18 16.48
C ALA A 234 -5.60 -13.06 17.69
N TYR A 235 -4.30 -13.23 17.98
CA TYR A 235 -3.83 -14.04 19.12
C TYR A 235 -4.33 -13.53 20.48
N PHE A 236 -4.57 -12.22 20.61
CA PHE A 236 -4.94 -11.57 21.86
C PHE A 236 -6.33 -10.92 21.81
N ALA A 237 -7.03 -11.00 20.69
CA ALA A 237 -8.35 -10.43 20.53
C ALA A 237 -9.45 -11.44 20.87
N PRO A 238 -10.52 -11.02 21.58
CA PRO A 238 -11.70 -11.85 21.80
C PRO A 238 -12.71 -11.79 20.64
N ASP A 239 -12.62 -10.75 19.80
CA ASP A 239 -13.56 -10.47 18.73
C ASP A 239 -12.83 -10.03 17.46
N VAL A 240 -13.17 -10.67 16.33
CA VAL A 240 -12.58 -10.35 15.02
C VAL A 240 -12.88 -8.92 14.57
N ARG A 241 -13.97 -8.31 15.04
CA ARG A 241 -14.31 -6.91 14.73
C ARG A 241 -13.39 -5.93 15.45
N ASP A 242 -12.88 -6.29 16.63
CA ASP A 242 -11.86 -5.50 17.32
C ASP A 242 -10.51 -5.56 16.60
N VAL A 243 -10.18 -6.71 16.00
CA VAL A 243 -9.01 -6.87 15.12
C VAL A 243 -9.14 -5.98 13.90
N LEU A 244 -10.29 -6.05 13.21
CA LEU A 244 -10.60 -5.22 12.04
C LEU A 244 -10.51 -3.71 12.36
N ALA A 245 -11.09 -3.28 13.48
CA ALA A 245 -11.10 -1.88 13.90
C ALA A 245 -9.69 -1.32 14.20
N GLN A 246 -8.76 -2.18 14.63
CA GLN A 246 -7.36 -1.82 14.86
C GLN A 246 -6.54 -1.86 13.57
N ALA A 247 -6.71 -2.90 12.74
CA ALA A 247 -5.92 -3.10 11.52
C ALA A 247 -6.14 -2.01 10.46
N LYS A 248 -7.27 -1.28 10.50
CA LYS A 248 -7.57 -0.17 9.57
C LYS A 248 -6.48 0.91 9.52
N ASP A 249 -5.67 1.04 10.58
CA ASP A 249 -4.61 2.05 10.66
C ASP A 249 -3.37 1.66 9.85
N VAL A 250 -3.32 0.44 9.30
CA VAL A 250 -2.34 0.04 8.28
C VAL A 250 -2.66 0.66 6.92
N LEU A 251 -3.93 0.96 6.64
CA LEU A 251 -4.37 1.44 5.33
C LEU A 251 -4.02 2.94 5.17
N PRO A 252 -3.30 3.34 4.10
CA PRO A 252 -2.99 4.73 3.81
C PRO A 252 -4.27 5.58 3.75
N ARG A 253 -4.32 6.70 4.48
CA ARG A 253 -5.54 7.51 4.56
C ARG A 253 -5.93 8.16 3.24
N ASN A 254 -5.00 8.40 2.32
CA ASN A 254 -5.27 8.83 0.93
C ASN A 254 -5.60 7.67 -0.01
N GLY A 255 -5.27 6.44 0.36
CA GLY A 255 -5.38 5.28 -0.50
C GLY A 255 -6.81 4.84 -0.74
N TRP A 256 -7.03 4.25 -1.90
CA TRP A 256 -8.27 3.58 -2.25
C TRP A 256 -8.64 2.43 -1.29
N PRO A 257 -7.70 1.61 -0.76
CA PRO A 257 -8.01 0.57 0.23
C PRO A 257 -8.73 1.10 1.48
N TYR A 258 -8.33 2.27 2.00
CA TYR A 258 -9.01 2.87 3.16
C TYR A 258 -10.45 3.30 2.82
N GLN A 259 -10.70 3.75 1.59
CA GLN A 259 -12.03 4.13 1.12
C GLN A 259 -12.94 2.91 1.01
N VAL A 260 -12.41 1.78 0.52
CA VAL A 260 -13.11 0.48 0.49
C VAL A 260 -13.48 0.02 1.90
N TYR A 261 -12.54 0.11 2.87
CA TYR A 261 -12.82 -0.17 4.28
C TYR A 261 -13.95 0.71 4.82
N GLN A 262 -13.87 2.03 4.61
CA GLN A 262 -14.91 2.98 5.04
C GLN A 262 -16.27 2.64 4.44
N LYS A 263 -16.31 2.26 3.15
CA LYS A 263 -17.54 1.88 2.46
C LYS A 263 -18.14 0.60 3.03
N ALA A 264 -17.34 -0.44 3.29
CA ALA A 264 -17.83 -1.69 3.85
C ALA A 264 -18.43 -1.49 5.27
N VAL A 265 -17.78 -0.71 6.13
CA VAL A 265 -18.30 -0.35 7.46
C VAL A 265 -19.60 0.44 7.36
N ALA A 266 -19.67 1.41 6.44
CA ALA A 266 -20.86 2.21 6.18
C ALA A 266 -22.06 1.35 5.76
N LEU A 267 -21.86 0.43 4.81
CA LEU A 267 -22.92 -0.46 4.31
C LEU A 267 -23.48 -1.34 5.44
N HIS A 268 -22.61 -1.90 6.28
CA HIS A 268 -23.05 -2.63 7.45
C HIS A 268 -23.87 -1.76 8.43
N GLY A 269 -23.49 -0.50 8.63
CA GLY A 269 -24.27 0.45 9.42
C GLY A 269 -25.66 0.77 8.84
N GLN A 270 -25.76 0.84 7.51
CA GLN A 270 -27.02 1.09 6.79
C GLN A 270 -28.00 -0.08 6.88
N ASN A 271 -27.49 -1.32 6.78
CA ASN A 271 -28.31 -2.53 6.92
C ASN A 271 -27.48 -3.68 7.50
N ALA A 272 -27.54 -3.86 8.81
CA ALA A 272 -26.75 -4.86 9.52
C ALA A 272 -27.16 -6.33 9.30
N THR A 273 -28.17 -6.61 8.46
CA THR A 273 -28.71 -7.98 8.30
C THR A 273 -28.63 -8.55 6.89
N ASP A 274 -28.48 -7.70 5.87
CA ASP A 274 -28.44 -8.13 4.46
C ASP A 274 -27.06 -7.91 3.84
N TRP A 275 -26.17 -8.90 4.03
CA TRP A 275 -24.83 -8.87 3.45
C TRP A 275 -24.86 -8.99 1.91
N ARG A 276 -25.90 -9.58 1.32
CA ARG A 276 -26.03 -9.70 -0.16
C ARG A 276 -26.33 -8.34 -0.78
N TRP A 277 -27.20 -7.56 -0.16
CA TRP A 277 -27.38 -6.16 -0.55
C TRP A 277 -26.08 -5.37 -0.42
N ALA A 278 -25.36 -5.50 0.71
CA ALA A 278 -24.10 -4.79 0.92
C ALA A 278 -23.03 -5.18 -0.09
N GLN A 279 -22.90 -6.46 -0.43
CA GLN A 279 -22.01 -6.94 -1.48
C GLN A 279 -22.34 -6.30 -2.83
N GLY A 280 -23.62 -6.24 -3.21
CA GLY A 280 -24.05 -5.55 -4.43
C GLY A 280 -23.68 -4.07 -4.46
N GLN A 281 -23.82 -3.37 -3.33
CA GLN A 281 -23.41 -1.96 -3.21
C GLN A 281 -21.89 -1.77 -3.25
N LEU A 282 -21.14 -2.68 -2.62
CA LEU A 282 -19.68 -2.66 -2.62
C LEU A 282 -19.13 -2.88 -4.03
N LEU A 283 -19.67 -3.84 -4.78
CA LEU A 283 -19.24 -4.12 -6.15
C LEU A 283 -19.46 -2.92 -7.09
N ALA A 284 -20.55 -2.17 -6.89
CA ALA A 284 -20.80 -0.92 -7.62
C ALA A 284 -19.83 0.22 -7.27
N PHE A 285 -19.08 0.09 -6.17
CA PHE A 285 -18.11 1.08 -5.71
C PHE A 285 -16.66 0.75 -6.13
N THR A 286 -16.35 -0.49 -6.52
CA THR A 286 -14.98 -0.93 -6.83
C THR A 286 -14.39 -0.37 -8.13
N ARG A 287 -13.06 -0.28 -8.20
CA ARG A 287 -12.31 0.17 -9.38
C ARG A 287 -11.78 -1.02 -10.18
N ASN A 288 -11.73 -0.88 -11.50
CA ASN A 288 -10.99 -1.79 -12.36
C ASN A 288 -9.49 -1.44 -12.32
N VAL A 289 -8.64 -2.38 -12.73
CA VAL A 289 -7.19 -2.20 -12.86
C VAL A 289 -6.78 -2.36 -14.32
N TYR A 290 -5.83 -1.56 -14.78
CA TYR A 290 -5.28 -1.68 -16.13
C TYR A 290 -4.67 -3.06 -16.37
N GLY A 291 -5.03 -3.67 -17.49
CA GLY A 291 -4.51 -4.99 -17.87
C GLY A 291 -5.13 -6.15 -17.10
N GLN A 292 -6.19 -5.90 -16.30
CA GLN A 292 -6.92 -6.98 -15.66
C GLN A 292 -7.50 -7.96 -16.68
N ASP A 293 -7.34 -9.24 -16.42
CA ASP A 293 -7.90 -10.35 -17.21
C ASP A 293 -9.01 -11.09 -16.46
N ASN A 294 -9.04 -10.97 -15.13
CA ASN A 294 -10.08 -11.51 -14.27
C ASN A 294 -10.57 -10.46 -13.27
N ALA A 295 -11.83 -10.06 -13.37
CA ALA A 295 -12.43 -9.09 -12.44
C ALA A 295 -12.76 -9.67 -11.05
N MET A 296 -12.72 -11.01 -10.90
CA MET A 296 -12.89 -11.69 -9.59
C MET A 296 -11.66 -11.54 -8.71
N ALA A 297 -10.47 -11.44 -9.30
CA ALA A 297 -9.20 -11.34 -8.59
C ALA A 297 -8.82 -9.89 -8.21
N ILE A 298 -9.72 -8.92 -8.43
CA ILE A 298 -9.44 -7.52 -8.05
C ILE A 298 -9.34 -7.44 -6.52
N PRO A 299 -8.19 -7.01 -5.97
CA PRO A 299 -7.90 -7.10 -4.54
C PRO A 299 -8.92 -6.35 -3.68
N ASP A 300 -9.39 -5.18 -4.12
CA ASP A 300 -10.38 -4.38 -3.40
C ASP A 300 -11.75 -5.05 -3.25
N ARG A 301 -12.15 -5.86 -4.23
CA ARG A 301 -13.42 -6.60 -4.18
C ARG A 301 -13.35 -7.69 -3.14
N ASN A 302 -12.26 -8.45 -3.14
CA ASN A 302 -12.05 -9.56 -2.20
C ASN A 302 -11.84 -9.05 -0.78
N MET A 303 -11.03 -8.01 -0.59
CA MET A 303 -10.81 -7.44 0.74
C MET A 303 -12.03 -6.71 1.29
N GLY A 304 -12.79 -5.98 0.46
CA GLY A 304 -14.08 -5.46 0.88
C GLY A 304 -15.07 -6.58 1.27
N SER A 305 -15.05 -7.71 0.55
CA SER A 305 -15.86 -8.89 0.88
C SER A 305 -15.42 -9.58 2.18
N LEU A 306 -14.11 -9.66 2.43
CA LEU A 306 -13.53 -10.11 3.71
C LEU A 306 -14.04 -9.25 4.87
N ILE A 307 -13.99 -7.93 4.71
CA ILE A 307 -14.46 -6.96 5.72
C ILE A 307 -15.96 -7.14 5.98
N LEU A 308 -16.80 -7.25 4.93
CA LEU A 308 -18.23 -7.51 5.10
C LEU A 308 -18.48 -8.85 5.81
N SER A 309 -17.77 -9.90 5.46
CA SER A 309 -17.90 -11.23 6.08
C SER A 309 -17.63 -11.19 7.60
N ILE A 310 -16.63 -10.41 8.01
CA ILE A 310 -16.31 -10.17 9.42
C ILE A 310 -17.43 -9.40 10.13
N LEU A 311 -17.90 -8.30 9.53
CA LEU A 311 -18.90 -7.42 10.13
C LEU A 311 -20.24 -8.16 10.34
N TYR A 312 -20.76 -8.78 9.29
CA TYR A 312 -22.05 -9.48 9.31
C TYR A 312 -21.98 -10.84 10.01
N GLY A 313 -20.81 -11.47 10.04
CA GLY A 313 -20.61 -12.73 10.78
C GLY A 313 -20.65 -12.56 12.30
N GLY A 314 -20.43 -11.34 12.81
CA GLY A 314 -20.66 -11.02 14.22
C GLY A 314 -19.81 -11.81 15.21
N ASN A 315 -18.58 -12.20 14.79
CA ASN A 315 -17.66 -13.06 15.54
C ASN A 315 -18.12 -14.52 15.73
N ASP A 316 -19.11 -14.98 14.96
CA ASP A 316 -19.48 -16.40 14.90
C ASP A 316 -18.75 -17.10 13.75
N TYR A 317 -17.94 -18.12 14.04
CA TYR A 317 -17.07 -18.77 13.05
C TYR A 317 -17.85 -19.25 11.83
N LEU A 318 -18.89 -20.07 12.04
CA LEU A 318 -19.63 -20.68 10.93
C LEU A 318 -20.42 -19.65 10.13
N THR A 319 -20.96 -18.61 10.77
CA THR A 319 -21.65 -17.52 10.08
C THR A 319 -20.67 -16.68 9.27
N THR A 320 -19.52 -16.29 9.84
CA THR A 320 -18.46 -15.57 9.12
C THR A 320 -17.96 -16.37 7.92
N LEU A 321 -17.65 -17.66 8.11
CA LEU A 321 -17.20 -18.55 7.05
C LEU A 321 -18.28 -18.74 5.98
N LYS A 322 -19.55 -18.91 6.37
CA LYS A 322 -20.68 -19.02 5.43
C LYS A 322 -20.77 -17.80 4.54
N ILE A 323 -20.72 -16.61 5.12
CA ILE A 323 -20.80 -15.36 4.35
C ILE A 323 -19.61 -15.28 3.41
N ALA A 324 -18.38 -15.44 3.92
CA ALA A 324 -17.19 -15.40 3.08
C ALA A 324 -17.21 -16.43 1.94
N SER A 325 -17.75 -17.62 2.19
CA SER A 325 -17.84 -18.68 1.16
C SER A 325 -18.86 -18.39 0.07
N LEU A 326 -19.89 -17.58 0.37
CA LEU A 326 -21.03 -17.31 -0.50
C LEU A 326 -21.10 -15.85 -0.94
N ILE A 327 -20.06 -15.04 -0.71
CA ILE A 327 -20.04 -13.63 -1.07
C ILE A 327 -19.61 -13.39 -2.52
N GLY A 328 -18.96 -14.39 -3.15
CA GLY A 328 -18.54 -14.38 -4.55
C GLY A 328 -17.18 -13.73 -4.79
N ASN A 329 -16.82 -13.55 -6.07
CA ASN A 329 -15.44 -13.26 -6.53
C ASN A 329 -14.50 -14.41 -6.14
N ASP A 330 -13.27 -14.14 -5.70
CA ASP A 330 -12.31 -15.11 -5.13
C ASP A 330 -12.70 -15.46 -3.69
N ALA A 331 -13.80 -16.20 -3.55
CA ALA A 331 -14.42 -16.43 -2.26
C ALA A 331 -13.73 -17.57 -1.47
N ASP A 332 -13.01 -18.47 -2.13
CA ASP A 332 -12.09 -19.42 -1.52
C ASP A 332 -10.93 -18.71 -0.82
N CYS A 333 -10.26 -17.76 -1.48
CA CYS A 333 -9.24 -16.92 -0.86
C CYS A 333 -9.81 -16.09 0.32
N THR A 334 -10.99 -15.50 0.11
CA THR A 334 -11.69 -14.73 1.14
C THR A 334 -12.07 -15.60 2.34
N ALA A 335 -12.58 -16.81 2.09
CA ALA A 335 -12.94 -17.79 3.10
C ALA A 335 -11.70 -18.30 3.85
N SER A 336 -10.60 -18.54 3.15
CA SER A 336 -9.28 -18.90 3.69
C SER A 336 -8.83 -17.86 4.72
N GLY A 337 -8.76 -16.59 4.31
CA GLY A 337 -8.32 -15.48 5.18
C GLY A 337 -9.20 -15.30 6.43
N VAL A 338 -10.53 -15.32 6.30
CA VAL A 338 -11.41 -15.16 7.49
C VAL A 338 -11.39 -16.38 8.38
N ALA A 339 -11.32 -17.59 7.82
CA ALA A 339 -11.35 -18.81 8.61
C ALA A 339 -10.03 -19.00 9.37
N GLY A 340 -8.90 -18.61 8.78
CA GLY A 340 -7.61 -18.54 9.49
C GLY A 340 -7.67 -17.61 10.69
N LEU A 341 -8.19 -16.39 10.51
CA LEU A 341 -8.41 -15.43 11.61
C LEU A 341 -9.31 -15.99 12.72
N MET A 342 -10.46 -16.56 12.35
CA MET A 342 -11.41 -17.14 13.31
C MET A 342 -10.80 -18.34 14.04
N GLY A 343 -9.97 -19.15 13.36
CA GLY A 343 -9.18 -20.22 13.95
C GLY A 343 -8.23 -19.71 15.03
N ILE A 344 -7.47 -18.66 14.75
CA ILE A 344 -6.56 -18.04 15.74
C ILE A 344 -7.35 -17.50 16.94
N ILE A 345 -8.46 -16.80 16.72
CA ILE A 345 -9.26 -16.19 17.80
C ILE A 345 -9.83 -17.27 18.72
N THR A 346 -10.43 -18.30 18.13
CA THR A 346 -11.23 -19.29 18.88
C THR A 346 -10.44 -20.52 19.33
N GLY A 347 -9.27 -20.79 18.74
CA GLY A 347 -8.47 -21.99 19.00
C GLY A 347 -9.15 -23.28 18.53
N MET A 348 -8.54 -24.43 18.80
CA MET A 348 -9.08 -25.72 18.35
C MET A 348 -10.46 -26.01 18.93
N ALA A 349 -10.80 -25.42 20.09
CA ALA A 349 -12.14 -25.55 20.67
C ALA A 349 -13.24 -24.99 19.75
N GLY A 350 -12.97 -23.87 19.07
CA GLY A 350 -13.93 -23.21 18.16
C GLY A 350 -13.83 -23.61 16.70
N THR A 351 -12.75 -24.28 16.28
CA THR A 351 -12.60 -24.79 14.91
C THR A 351 -13.77 -25.74 14.54
N PRO A 352 -14.38 -25.58 13.34
CA PRO A 352 -15.44 -26.45 12.84
C PRO A 352 -15.11 -27.94 12.95
N GLN A 353 -16.11 -28.76 13.29
CA GLN A 353 -15.90 -30.19 13.48
C GLN A 353 -15.53 -30.88 12.17
N GLU A 354 -16.05 -30.41 11.05
CA GLU A 354 -15.77 -30.89 9.71
C GLU A 354 -14.29 -30.71 9.35
N PHE A 355 -13.67 -29.59 9.75
CA PHE A 355 -12.23 -29.37 9.54
C PHE A 355 -11.40 -30.36 10.38
N LYS A 356 -11.83 -30.61 11.62
CA LYS A 356 -11.18 -31.59 12.50
C LYS A 356 -11.29 -33.01 11.95
N ASP A 357 -12.46 -33.39 11.44
CA ASP A 357 -12.75 -34.75 11.02
C ASP A 357 -12.24 -35.06 9.62
N ARG A 358 -12.16 -34.06 8.73
CA ARG A 358 -11.78 -34.25 7.32
C ARG A 358 -10.34 -33.85 7.02
N ILE A 359 -9.83 -32.79 7.64
CA ILE A 359 -8.50 -32.24 7.34
C ILE A 359 -7.49 -32.67 8.42
N TYR A 360 -7.77 -32.39 9.69
CA TYR A 360 -6.83 -32.69 10.79
C TYR A 360 -6.78 -34.17 11.17
N GLN A 361 -7.92 -34.84 11.19
CA GLN A 361 -8.10 -36.26 11.50
C GLN A 361 -7.41 -36.70 12.79
N ASN A 362 -7.56 -35.91 13.85
CA ASN A 362 -6.93 -36.17 15.15
C ASN A 362 -5.40 -36.39 15.05
N GLY A 363 -4.73 -35.54 14.26
CA GLY A 363 -3.27 -35.57 14.02
C GLY A 363 -2.83 -36.53 12.91
N ALA A 364 -3.76 -37.27 12.29
CA ALA A 364 -3.43 -38.15 11.15
C ALA A 364 -3.39 -37.42 9.80
N GLY A 365 -3.97 -36.22 9.73
CA GLY A 365 -4.05 -35.40 8.53
C GLY A 365 -2.69 -34.90 8.04
N ARG A 366 -2.52 -34.80 6.73
CA ARG A 366 -1.25 -34.41 6.11
C ARG A 366 -1.46 -33.42 4.96
N TYR A 367 -0.61 -32.40 4.92
CA TYR A 367 -0.38 -31.59 3.73
C TYR A 367 0.50 -32.37 2.74
N ILE A 368 0.12 -32.35 1.46
CA ILE A 368 0.82 -32.96 0.33
C ILE A 368 1.24 -31.87 -0.65
N ASN A 369 2.54 -31.63 -0.73
CA ASN A 369 3.13 -30.82 -1.79
C ASN A 369 3.13 -31.63 -3.09
N ASP A 370 2.20 -31.31 -3.99
CA ASP A 370 2.02 -32.03 -5.26
C ASP A 370 3.06 -31.63 -6.32
N ASN A 371 4.32 -32.00 -6.08
CA ASN A 371 5.41 -31.85 -7.04
C ASN A 371 5.48 -33.01 -8.05
N THR A 372 4.53 -33.94 -8.02
CA THR A 372 4.56 -35.19 -8.80
C THR A 372 3.76 -35.13 -10.09
N THR A 373 2.65 -34.38 -10.08
CA THR A 373 1.82 -34.15 -11.27
C THR A 373 2.42 -33.11 -12.21
N GLY A 374 3.29 -32.24 -11.70
CA GLY A 374 3.92 -31.15 -12.45
C GLY A 374 2.98 -29.99 -12.74
N TYR A 375 1.80 -29.97 -12.12
CA TYR A 375 0.81 -28.91 -12.20
C TYR A 375 0.96 -27.97 -11.00
N PRO A 376 1.29 -26.68 -11.18
CA PRO A 376 1.41 -25.74 -10.07
C PRO A 376 0.06 -25.59 -9.32
N PRO A 377 0.10 -25.23 -8.04
CA PRO A 377 1.28 -24.79 -7.29
C PRO A 377 2.03 -25.91 -6.54
N TYR A 378 3.37 -25.83 -6.52
CA TYR A 378 4.26 -26.79 -5.85
C TYR A 378 5.63 -26.20 -5.49
N ILE A 379 6.30 -26.85 -4.52
CA ILE A 379 7.72 -26.61 -4.22
C ILE A 379 8.54 -27.85 -4.62
N LYS A 380 9.20 -27.81 -5.78
CA LYS A 380 9.65 -29.04 -6.44
C LYS A 380 10.88 -29.70 -5.82
N GLN A 381 11.88 -28.92 -5.48
CA GLN A 381 13.20 -29.40 -5.05
C GLN A 381 13.38 -29.15 -3.56
N ASN A 382 14.03 -30.10 -2.87
CA ASN A 382 14.47 -29.98 -1.48
C ASN A 382 13.38 -29.58 -0.45
N TYR A 383 12.10 -29.73 -0.80
CA TYR A 383 10.97 -29.47 0.10
C TYR A 383 10.25 -30.78 0.42
N PRO A 384 9.74 -30.99 1.65
CA PRO A 384 9.05 -32.22 2.00
C PRO A 384 7.83 -32.45 1.10
N HIS A 385 7.69 -33.68 0.60
CA HIS A 385 6.49 -34.06 -0.15
C HIS A 385 5.24 -34.13 0.75
N SER A 386 5.41 -34.51 2.02
CA SER A 386 4.30 -34.68 2.95
C SER A 386 4.67 -34.24 4.36
N GLN A 387 3.84 -33.40 4.97
CA GLN A 387 4.00 -32.87 6.33
C GLN A 387 2.73 -33.10 7.15
N SER A 388 2.86 -33.38 8.45
CA SER A 388 1.68 -33.32 9.32
C SER A 388 1.33 -31.86 9.60
N TRP A 389 0.07 -31.59 9.89
CA TRP A 389 -0.38 -30.26 10.31
C TRP A 389 0.32 -29.82 11.61
N ASP A 390 0.60 -30.77 12.51
CA ASP A 390 1.33 -30.54 13.74
C ASP A 390 2.79 -30.11 13.50
N ASP A 391 3.48 -30.72 12.52
CA ASP A 391 4.85 -30.34 12.15
C ASP A 391 4.89 -28.91 11.57
N ILE A 392 3.90 -28.54 10.76
CA ILE A 392 3.76 -27.18 10.23
C ILE A 392 3.53 -26.20 11.40
N ALA A 393 2.56 -26.46 12.27
CA ALA A 393 2.29 -25.60 13.44
C ALA A 393 3.50 -25.46 14.37
N ALA A 394 4.29 -26.52 14.54
CA ALA A 394 5.55 -26.49 15.30
C ALA A 394 6.60 -25.59 14.64
N LEU A 395 6.69 -25.58 13.31
CA LEU A 395 7.58 -24.69 12.56
C LEU A 395 7.20 -23.22 12.77
N TYR A 396 5.91 -22.88 12.67
CA TYR A 396 5.40 -21.54 13.02
C TYR A 396 5.77 -21.16 14.45
N GLN A 397 5.60 -22.06 15.43
CA GLN A 397 5.96 -21.79 16.81
C GLN A 397 7.45 -21.50 17.00
N SER A 398 8.32 -22.22 16.30
CA SER A 398 9.76 -21.97 16.31
C SER A 398 10.09 -20.59 15.72
N ASN A 399 9.50 -20.27 14.58
CA ASN A 399 9.70 -18.98 13.92
C ASN A 399 9.16 -17.82 14.77
N ALA A 400 8.00 -17.99 15.42
CA ALA A 400 7.45 -17.01 16.35
C ALA A 400 8.36 -16.78 17.56
N ALA A 401 8.95 -17.85 18.09
CA ALA A 401 9.91 -17.76 19.17
C ALA A 401 11.14 -16.92 18.77
N ALA A 402 11.65 -17.11 17.54
CA ALA A 402 12.75 -16.32 16.99
C ALA A 402 12.37 -14.85 16.79
N GLN A 403 11.19 -14.58 16.24
CA GLN A 403 10.66 -13.22 16.06
C GLN A 403 10.51 -12.48 17.39
N ILE A 404 9.88 -13.12 18.39
CA ILE A 404 9.65 -12.53 19.72
C ILE A 404 10.98 -12.14 20.37
N VAL A 405 11.98 -13.01 20.34
CA VAL A 405 13.30 -12.72 20.89
C VAL A 405 13.98 -11.59 20.10
N ALA A 406 13.91 -11.61 18.77
CA ALA A 406 14.51 -10.57 17.91
C ALA A 406 13.89 -9.18 18.12
N ARG A 407 12.64 -9.10 18.60
CA ARG A 407 11.94 -7.84 18.92
C ARG A 407 11.97 -7.51 20.43
N GLY A 408 12.93 -8.09 21.16
CA GLY A 408 13.21 -7.79 22.56
C GLY A 408 12.25 -8.44 23.56
N GLY A 409 11.38 -9.33 23.10
CA GLY A 409 10.61 -10.22 23.97
C GLY A 409 11.48 -11.34 24.54
N SER A 410 10.86 -12.30 25.22
CA SER A 410 11.54 -13.46 25.78
C SER A 410 10.62 -14.67 25.84
N GLN A 411 11.16 -15.81 26.25
CA GLN A 411 10.41 -17.05 26.42
C GLN A 411 10.99 -17.90 27.55
N ASP A 412 10.17 -18.76 28.14
CA ASP A 412 10.61 -19.83 29.03
C ASP A 412 10.10 -21.20 28.56
N GLY A 413 10.12 -22.22 29.43
CA GLY A 413 9.62 -23.55 29.10
C GLY A 413 8.11 -23.64 28.84
N THR A 414 7.33 -22.62 29.21
CA THR A 414 5.87 -22.63 29.20
C THR A 414 5.26 -21.46 28.44
N ASN A 415 5.89 -20.29 28.42
CA ASN A 415 5.31 -19.05 27.94
C ASN A 415 6.22 -18.30 26.97
N PHE A 416 5.56 -17.52 26.11
CA PHE A 416 6.13 -16.40 25.38
C PHE A 416 5.76 -15.08 26.08
N TYR A 417 6.74 -14.18 26.17
CA TYR A 417 6.62 -12.82 26.68
C TYR A 417 6.91 -11.85 25.54
N VAL A 418 5.84 -11.34 24.95
CA VAL A 418 5.88 -10.49 23.76
C VAL A 418 5.90 -9.03 24.18
N ASN A 419 6.79 -8.23 23.59
CA ASN A 419 6.67 -6.78 23.69
C ASN A 419 5.58 -6.32 22.73
N ALA A 420 4.45 -5.84 23.26
CA ALA A 420 3.34 -5.37 22.44
C ALA A 420 3.82 -4.26 21.50
N GLN A 421 3.40 -4.35 20.24
CA GLN A 421 3.56 -3.26 19.28
C GLN A 421 2.20 -2.66 18.99
N SER A 422 2.13 -1.33 18.92
CA SER A 422 0.96 -0.63 18.40
C SER A 422 1.11 -0.45 16.90
N ILE A 423 -0.02 -0.46 16.18
CA ILE A 423 -0.05 0.07 14.82
C ILE A 423 0.05 1.58 14.93
N GLN A 424 0.92 2.17 14.12
CA GLN A 424 0.97 3.61 13.89
C GLN A 424 0.76 3.80 12.39
N PRO A 425 -0.17 4.68 11.97
CA PRO A 425 -0.42 4.89 10.56
C PRO A 425 0.79 5.55 9.89
N GLU A 426 0.98 5.24 8.60
CA GLU A 426 1.95 5.94 7.77
C GLU A 426 1.56 7.42 7.70
N LYS A 427 2.55 8.31 7.83
CA LYS A 427 2.34 9.75 7.74
C LYS A 427 2.16 10.17 6.28
N THR A 428 0.95 9.96 5.77
CA THR A 428 0.54 10.28 4.39
C THR A 428 0.03 11.71 4.27
N LEU A 429 0.37 12.39 3.17
CA LEU A 429 -0.29 13.62 2.75
C LEU A 429 -1.42 13.30 1.78
N LEU A 430 -2.61 13.84 2.04
CA LEU A 430 -3.70 13.78 1.08
C LEU A 430 -3.42 14.74 -0.08
N ILE A 431 -3.62 14.25 -1.30
CA ILE A 431 -3.65 15.03 -2.52
C ILE A 431 -5.07 14.98 -3.05
N ASP A 432 -5.61 16.14 -3.42
CA ASP A 432 -6.94 16.24 -3.97
C ASP A 432 -6.93 15.68 -5.39
N ASN A 433 -7.90 14.82 -5.70
CA ASN A 433 -8.04 14.23 -7.05
C ASN A 433 -6.73 13.55 -7.52
N ALA A 434 -6.07 12.83 -6.61
CA ALA A 434 -4.77 12.18 -6.81
C ALA A 434 -4.77 11.07 -7.89
N ASP A 435 -5.96 10.53 -8.15
CA ASP A 435 -6.28 9.45 -9.09
C ASP A 435 -7.14 9.95 -10.28
N PHE A 436 -7.38 11.27 -10.37
CA PHE A 436 -8.18 11.91 -11.43
C PHE A 436 -9.64 11.42 -11.54
N GLU A 437 -10.12 10.62 -10.60
CA GLU A 437 -11.45 9.99 -10.64
C GLU A 437 -12.60 10.98 -10.54
N GLN A 438 -12.34 12.27 -10.26
CA GLN A 438 -13.33 13.34 -10.38
C GLN A 438 -13.69 13.68 -11.83
N GLY A 439 -13.00 13.13 -12.82
CA GLY A 439 -13.22 13.36 -14.25
C GLY A 439 -12.88 14.77 -14.73
N THR A 440 -12.10 15.50 -13.94
CA THR A 440 -11.61 16.85 -14.23
C THR A 440 -10.18 17.00 -13.70
N LEU A 441 -9.51 18.11 -14.01
CA LEU A 441 -8.22 18.49 -13.43
C LEU A 441 -8.38 19.34 -12.15
N ALA A 442 -9.47 19.21 -11.41
CA ALA A 442 -9.67 19.96 -10.18
C ALA A 442 -8.50 19.72 -9.20
N GLY A 443 -7.93 20.80 -8.66
CA GLY A 443 -6.74 20.73 -7.79
C GLY A 443 -5.39 20.61 -8.53
N TRP A 444 -5.43 20.52 -9.86
CA TRP A 444 -4.26 20.41 -10.73
C TRP A 444 -4.15 21.59 -11.67
N SER A 445 -2.92 21.91 -12.07
CA SER A 445 -2.60 23.03 -12.96
C SER A 445 -1.79 22.55 -14.15
N GLU A 446 -2.17 23.04 -15.33
CA GLU A 446 -1.40 22.91 -16.55
C GLU A 446 -0.37 24.03 -16.64
N TRP A 447 0.83 23.71 -17.10
CA TRP A 447 1.82 24.68 -17.54
C TRP A 447 2.39 24.29 -18.90
N THR A 448 2.45 25.27 -19.81
CA THR A 448 3.01 25.13 -21.15
C THR A 448 3.84 26.38 -21.49
N PRO A 449 5.07 26.26 -21.99
CA PRO A 449 5.84 27.42 -22.40
C PRO A 449 5.26 28.04 -23.68
N GLY A 450 4.81 29.30 -23.58
CA GLY A 450 4.49 30.15 -24.75
C GLY A 450 3.18 29.84 -25.49
N ALA A 451 2.25 29.07 -24.91
CA ALA A 451 1.01 28.66 -25.59
C ALA A 451 -0.09 29.75 -25.63
N ASP A 452 -0.93 29.64 -26.67
CA ASP A 452 -2.21 30.33 -26.83
C ASP A 452 -3.21 29.78 -25.80
N PRO A 453 -3.84 30.61 -24.93
CA PRO A 453 -4.67 30.17 -23.77
C PRO A 453 -5.91 29.30 -24.07
N GLY A 454 -6.11 28.84 -25.31
CA GLY A 454 -7.37 28.27 -25.80
C GLY A 454 -7.35 26.79 -26.20
N SER A 455 -6.20 26.09 -26.20
CA SER A 455 -6.13 24.65 -26.47
C SER A 455 -5.50 23.95 -25.26
N PRO A 456 -6.26 23.14 -24.48
CA PRO A 456 -5.69 22.46 -23.33
C PRO A 456 -4.78 21.31 -23.81
N ASN A 457 -3.50 21.37 -23.47
CA ASN A 457 -2.56 20.28 -23.66
C ASN A 457 -2.53 19.31 -22.46
N ALA A 458 -3.38 19.56 -21.45
CA ALA A 458 -3.66 18.69 -20.32
C ALA A 458 -5.16 18.47 -20.13
N PHE A 459 -5.58 17.25 -19.81
CA PHE A 459 -6.97 16.93 -19.49
C PHE A 459 -7.09 15.66 -18.63
N ALA A 460 -8.21 15.52 -17.91
CA ALA A 460 -8.61 14.23 -17.34
C ALA A 460 -9.20 13.37 -18.46
N GLU A 461 -8.69 12.15 -18.64
CA GLU A 461 -9.05 11.28 -19.75
C GLU A 461 -9.78 10.03 -19.27
N ASN A 462 -10.94 9.74 -19.87
CA ASN A 462 -11.66 8.47 -19.73
C ASN A 462 -11.74 7.76 -21.08
N ASN A 463 -10.79 6.85 -21.31
CA ASN A 463 -10.71 6.03 -22.51
C ASN A 463 -10.55 4.54 -22.19
N GLY A 464 -10.82 4.15 -20.94
CA GLY A 464 -10.66 2.77 -20.46
C GLY A 464 -9.21 2.31 -20.25
N THR A 465 -8.24 3.23 -20.16
CA THR A 465 -6.82 2.90 -19.98
C THR A 465 -6.16 3.52 -18.74
N ALA A 466 -6.95 4.06 -17.81
CA ALA A 466 -6.48 4.47 -16.48
C ALA A 466 -5.80 3.30 -15.76
N GLN A 467 -4.79 3.58 -14.92
CA GLN A 467 -4.08 2.51 -14.19
C GLN A 467 -5.04 1.82 -13.23
N SER A 468 -5.89 2.61 -12.56
CA SER A 468 -7.04 2.11 -11.83
C SER A 468 -8.26 3.00 -12.08
N GLY A 469 -9.47 2.47 -11.98
CA GLY A 469 -10.68 3.25 -12.15
C GLY A 469 -10.99 3.57 -13.62
N SER A 470 -11.47 4.77 -13.88
CA SER A 470 -11.94 5.23 -15.19
C SER A 470 -11.17 6.42 -15.75
N TRP A 471 -10.51 7.21 -14.90
CA TRP A 471 -9.91 8.48 -15.26
C TRP A 471 -8.43 8.53 -14.95
N LYS A 472 -7.68 9.27 -15.77
CA LYS A 472 -6.25 9.54 -15.56
C LYS A 472 -5.92 10.96 -15.99
N GLY A 473 -4.86 11.55 -15.42
CA GLY A 473 -4.35 12.84 -15.87
C GLY A 473 -3.49 12.64 -17.11
N THR A 474 -3.85 13.24 -18.24
CA THR A 474 -3.13 13.08 -19.51
C THR A 474 -2.63 14.43 -20.01
N VAL A 475 -1.40 14.45 -20.53
CA VAL A 475 -0.81 15.59 -21.22
C VAL A 475 -0.26 15.17 -22.58
N PHE A 476 -0.24 16.08 -23.55
CA PHE A 476 0.31 15.82 -24.88
C PHE A 476 1.09 17.01 -25.43
N THR A 477 2.17 16.73 -26.16
CA THR A 477 2.97 17.72 -26.89
C THR A 477 2.67 17.68 -28.38
N ASP A 478 2.82 18.81 -29.07
CA ASP A 478 2.75 18.93 -30.51
C ASP A 478 3.75 19.96 -31.06
N SER A 479 3.66 20.30 -32.35
CA SER A 479 4.58 21.27 -32.97
C SER A 479 4.46 22.70 -32.42
N ALA A 480 3.35 23.05 -31.79
CA ALA A 480 3.09 24.36 -31.18
C ALA A 480 3.38 24.37 -29.67
N VAL A 481 3.13 23.25 -28.99
CA VAL A 481 3.39 23.07 -27.55
C VAL A 481 4.38 21.92 -27.36
N PRO A 482 5.69 22.21 -27.36
CA PRO A 482 6.72 21.16 -27.32
C PRO A 482 6.98 20.60 -25.91
N GLU A 483 6.43 21.22 -24.85
CA GLU A 483 6.67 20.87 -23.44
C GLU A 483 5.39 21.15 -22.63
N VAL A 484 5.04 20.26 -21.69
CA VAL A 484 3.83 20.39 -20.87
C VAL A 484 4.09 19.84 -19.47
N LYS A 485 3.53 20.51 -18.46
CA LYS A 485 3.44 20.01 -17.09
C LYS A 485 2.00 19.94 -16.63
N LEU A 486 1.69 18.90 -15.87
CA LEU A 486 0.47 18.76 -15.09
C LEU A 486 0.87 18.57 -13.63
N SER A 487 0.56 19.55 -12.79
CA SER A 487 1.11 19.64 -11.43
C SER A 487 0.08 19.95 -10.37
N THR A 488 0.41 19.61 -9.12
CA THR A 488 -0.30 20.05 -7.94
C THR A 488 0.68 20.53 -6.87
N THR A 489 0.22 21.35 -5.94
CA THR A 489 1.04 21.90 -4.85
C THR A 489 0.80 21.11 -3.57
N LEU A 490 1.82 20.43 -3.09
CA LEU A 490 1.84 19.87 -1.74
C LEU A 490 1.88 21.00 -0.71
N ARG A 491 1.15 20.81 0.40
CA ARG A 491 1.03 21.78 1.50
C ARG A 491 1.20 21.09 2.84
N GLY A 492 1.63 21.85 3.84
CA GLY A 492 1.82 21.32 5.20
C GLY A 492 3.11 20.52 5.37
N LEU A 493 4.07 20.67 4.46
CA LEU A 493 5.38 20.02 4.58
C LEU A 493 6.15 20.56 5.79
N GLN A 494 6.92 19.70 6.43
CA GLN A 494 7.86 20.09 7.48
C GLN A 494 9.23 20.31 6.87
N ALA A 495 9.78 21.51 7.01
CA ALA A 495 11.14 21.79 6.55
C ALA A 495 12.16 20.81 7.16
N GLY A 496 13.02 20.24 6.32
CA GLY A 496 13.99 19.20 6.65
C GLY A 496 13.44 17.77 6.67
N ALA A 497 12.12 17.58 6.67
CA ALA A 497 11.52 16.26 6.45
C ALA A 497 11.60 15.88 4.97
N THR A 498 11.59 14.58 4.70
CA THR A 498 11.60 14.04 3.33
C THR A 498 10.31 13.34 3.03
N TYR A 499 9.84 13.56 1.81
CA TYR A 499 8.58 13.05 1.30
C TYR A 499 8.85 12.26 0.03
N ARG A 500 8.39 11.01 0.02
CA ARG A 500 8.38 10.18 -1.18
C ARG A 500 7.12 10.47 -1.96
N VAL A 501 7.29 10.97 -3.16
CA VAL A 501 6.22 11.18 -4.14
C VAL A 501 6.24 10.00 -5.08
N GLN A 502 5.20 9.19 -5.13
CA GLN A 502 5.09 8.03 -6.00
C GLN A 502 3.85 8.14 -6.88
N ALA A 503 3.96 7.73 -8.15
CA ALA A 503 2.83 7.66 -9.07
C ALA A 503 3.06 6.60 -10.15
N PHE A 504 1.97 6.16 -10.77
CA PHE A 504 2.03 5.38 -12.00
C PHE A 504 2.06 6.32 -13.20
N ILE A 505 2.98 6.05 -14.13
CA ILE A 505 3.17 6.85 -15.34
C ILE A 505 3.12 5.95 -16.56
N GLN A 506 2.43 6.41 -17.59
CA GLN A 506 2.37 5.80 -18.91
C GLN A 506 2.83 6.85 -19.93
N SER A 507 3.71 6.51 -20.87
CA SER A 507 4.12 7.45 -21.92
C SER A 507 4.58 6.72 -23.17
N ASP A 508 4.38 7.34 -24.34
CA ASP A 508 4.95 6.91 -25.62
C ASP A 508 6.27 7.63 -25.97
N GLN A 509 6.67 8.60 -25.15
CA GLN A 509 7.90 9.37 -25.27
C GLN A 509 8.56 9.57 -23.90
N ALA A 510 9.56 10.46 -23.80
CA ALA A 510 10.15 10.78 -22.51
C ALA A 510 9.16 11.58 -21.65
N ALA A 511 8.96 11.12 -20.43
CA ALA A 511 8.15 11.77 -19.41
C ALA A 511 8.87 11.69 -18.05
N ARG A 512 8.46 12.54 -17.12
CA ARG A 512 9.05 12.67 -15.79
C ARG A 512 7.95 12.73 -14.73
N LEU A 513 8.02 11.85 -13.74
CA LEU A 513 7.48 12.18 -12.42
C LEU A 513 8.44 13.15 -11.76
N TYR A 514 7.97 14.30 -11.29
CA TYR A 514 8.85 15.32 -10.72
C TYR A 514 8.36 15.89 -9.40
N ALA A 515 9.32 16.45 -8.65
CA ALA A 515 9.10 17.21 -7.44
C ALA A 515 10.07 18.40 -7.37
N THR A 516 9.56 19.58 -6.99
CA THR A 516 10.32 20.84 -6.99
C THR A 516 9.98 21.66 -5.75
N ASN A 517 11.01 21.99 -4.95
CA ASN A 517 10.88 23.00 -3.90
C ASN A 517 10.74 24.41 -4.52
N PRO A 518 10.07 25.36 -3.87
CA PRO A 518 9.92 26.73 -4.39
C PRO A 518 11.27 27.38 -4.75
N GLY A 519 11.46 27.69 -6.04
CA GLY A 519 12.72 28.28 -6.54
C GLY A 519 13.91 27.30 -6.62
N GLY A 520 13.69 26.02 -6.33
CA GLY A 520 14.67 24.95 -6.45
C GLY A 520 14.79 24.36 -7.86
N VAL A 521 15.70 23.39 -8.00
CA VAL A 521 15.87 22.61 -9.23
C VAL A 521 14.89 21.44 -9.21
N GLU A 522 14.29 21.15 -10.37
CA GLU A 522 13.42 19.99 -10.58
C GLU A 522 14.18 18.69 -10.32
N GLN A 523 13.69 17.89 -9.36
CA GLN A 523 14.10 16.50 -9.18
C GLN A 523 13.09 15.62 -9.88
N TYR A 524 13.52 14.63 -10.66
CA TYR A 524 12.59 13.81 -11.43
C TYR A 524 13.03 12.36 -11.52
N ALA A 525 12.10 11.46 -11.80
CA ALA A 525 12.39 10.11 -12.27
C ALA A 525 11.70 9.93 -13.63
N SER A 526 12.47 9.49 -14.64
CA SER A 526 11.99 9.42 -16.02
C SER A 526 11.30 8.09 -16.35
N VAL A 527 10.39 8.16 -17.31
CA VAL A 527 9.71 7.04 -17.96
C VAL A 527 9.77 7.27 -19.46
N VAL A 528 10.06 6.23 -20.23
CA VAL A 528 10.07 6.31 -21.69
C VAL A 528 9.46 5.07 -22.30
N GLY A 529 8.41 5.22 -23.11
CA GLY A 529 7.87 4.18 -24.00
C GLY A 529 7.90 2.76 -23.43
N SER A 530 6.90 2.39 -22.63
CA SER A 530 6.87 1.15 -21.85
C SER A 530 6.92 -0.12 -22.72
N TYR A 531 7.67 -1.14 -22.30
CA TYR A 531 8.12 -2.26 -23.15
C TYR A 531 7.07 -3.37 -23.41
N SER A 532 7.34 -4.16 -24.47
CA SER A 532 6.81 -5.48 -24.87
C SER A 532 5.37 -5.68 -25.38
N ASN A 533 4.42 -4.78 -25.14
CA ASN A 533 3.10 -4.87 -25.78
C ASN A 533 2.74 -3.56 -26.49
N SER A 534 1.91 -3.65 -27.52
CA SER A 534 1.49 -2.51 -28.32
C SER A 534 0.50 -1.56 -27.60
N GLN A 535 0.44 -1.59 -26.26
CA GLN A 535 -0.59 -0.91 -25.46
C GLN A 535 -0.07 0.10 -24.42
N ASN A 536 1.23 0.40 -24.38
CA ASN A 536 1.86 1.34 -23.44
C ASN A 536 1.57 0.97 -21.95
N GLN A 537 2.36 0.09 -21.36
CA GLN A 537 2.23 -0.35 -19.95
C GLN A 537 2.42 0.81 -18.92
N TRP A 538 1.74 0.74 -17.78
CA TRP A 538 1.96 1.64 -16.64
C TRP A 538 3.19 1.23 -15.83
N VAL A 539 3.93 2.22 -15.35
CA VAL A 539 5.16 2.01 -14.59
C VAL A 539 5.14 2.87 -13.34
N SER A 540 5.46 2.27 -12.18
CA SER A 540 5.61 3.02 -10.94
C SER A 540 6.96 3.74 -10.88
N ARG A 541 6.95 5.01 -10.48
CA ARG A 541 8.14 5.81 -10.19
C ARG A 541 7.96 6.54 -8.88
N HIS A 542 9.08 6.83 -8.22
CA HIS A 542 9.08 7.70 -7.06
C HIS A 542 10.21 8.73 -7.10
N VAL A 543 10.00 9.86 -6.42
CA VAL A 543 10.97 10.93 -6.20
C VAL A 543 10.96 11.28 -4.71
N ASP A 544 12.11 11.18 -4.06
CA ASP A 544 12.28 11.57 -2.67
C ASP A 544 12.73 13.04 -2.59
N LEU A 545 11.84 13.90 -2.07
CA LEU A 545 12.04 15.33 -1.91
C LEU A 545 12.24 15.71 -0.44
N THR A 546 13.38 16.31 -0.11
CA THR A 546 13.55 17.00 1.18
C THR A 546 12.94 18.40 1.10
N ALA A 547 11.91 18.66 1.89
CA ALA A 547 11.23 19.95 1.90
C ALA A 547 12.13 21.04 2.51
N ASP A 548 12.23 22.20 1.86
CA ASP A 548 12.91 23.39 2.42
C ASP A 548 11.94 24.34 3.14
N GLY A 549 10.64 24.12 2.98
CA GLY A 549 9.56 24.91 3.55
C GLY A 549 8.27 24.10 3.71
N SER A 550 7.13 24.77 3.64
CA SER A 550 5.81 24.15 3.86
C SER A 550 5.07 23.73 2.59
N THR A 551 5.67 23.93 1.42
CA THR A 551 5.07 23.64 0.12
C THR A 551 6.09 23.10 -0.86
N ALA A 552 5.65 22.26 -1.79
CA ALA A 552 6.42 21.84 -2.96
C ALA A 552 5.48 21.58 -4.14
N GLU A 553 5.97 21.73 -5.37
CA GLU A 553 5.23 21.33 -6.57
C GLU A 553 5.59 19.90 -6.96
N VAL A 554 4.60 19.09 -7.31
CA VAL A 554 4.81 17.72 -7.81
C VAL A 554 3.90 17.44 -9.00
N GLY A 555 4.30 16.53 -9.88
CA GLY A 555 3.41 16.09 -10.96
C GLY A 555 4.13 15.40 -12.11
N LEU A 556 3.49 15.49 -13.28
CA LEU A 556 3.94 14.94 -14.55
C LEU A 556 4.54 16.05 -15.41
N HIS A 557 5.71 15.79 -15.99
CA HIS A 557 6.37 16.70 -16.92
C HIS A 557 6.73 15.93 -18.21
N LEU A 558 6.20 16.40 -19.34
CA LEU A 558 6.67 16.06 -20.68
C LEU A 558 7.72 17.11 -21.09
N PRO A 559 9.03 16.80 -20.99
CA PRO A 559 10.08 17.71 -21.42
C PRO A 559 10.03 17.97 -22.94
N PRO A 560 10.73 19.01 -23.44
CA PRO A 560 10.84 19.30 -24.86
C PRO A 560 11.15 18.06 -25.71
N GLY A 561 10.22 17.68 -26.58
CA GLY A 561 10.28 16.39 -27.27
C GLY A 561 9.49 16.34 -28.58
N PRO A 562 9.38 15.15 -29.21
CA PRO A 562 8.48 14.95 -30.34
C PRO A 562 7.01 15.14 -29.93
N THR A 563 6.11 15.03 -30.91
CA THR A 563 4.68 14.86 -30.63
C THR A 563 4.46 13.51 -29.93
N GLY A 564 3.72 13.52 -28.84
CA GLY A 564 3.39 12.32 -28.05
C GLY A 564 2.59 12.68 -26.80
N PHE A 565 2.40 11.71 -25.92
CA PHE A 565 1.64 11.87 -24.69
C PHE A 565 2.33 11.23 -23.48
N ALA A 566 1.92 11.66 -22.29
CA ALA A 566 2.04 10.83 -21.11
C ALA A 566 0.81 11.01 -20.23
N ALA A 567 0.58 10.02 -19.39
CA ALA A 567 -0.45 10.03 -18.38
C ALA A 567 0.13 9.68 -17.01
N ILE A 568 -0.51 10.20 -15.98
CA ILE A 568 -0.22 9.98 -14.56
C ILE A 568 -1.50 9.52 -13.86
N ASP A 569 -1.35 8.59 -12.93
CA ASP A 569 -2.44 8.07 -12.11
C ASP A 569 -1.91 7.63 -10.73
N ASN A 570 -2.81 7.55 -9.75
CA ASN A 570 -2.57 7.10 -8.37
C ASN A 570 -1.34 7.73 -7.71
N ILE A 571 -1.28 9.06 -7.65
CA ILE A 571 -0.20 9.75 -6.92
C ILE A 571 -0.40 9.63 -5.40
N THR A 572 0.65 9.20 -4.72
CA THR A 572 0.73 9.11 -3.26
C THR A 572 1.93 9.90 -2.74
N VAL A 573 1.77 10.48 -1.55
CA VAL A 573 2.84 11.17 -0.85
C VAL A 573 2.88 10.72 0.59
N GLU A 574 4.03 10.16 0.97
CA GLU A 574 4.31 9.72 2.33
C GLU A 574 5.56 10.41 2.86
N GLN A 575 5.54 10.78 4.15
CA GLN A 575 6.77 11.17 4.81
C GLN A 575 7.62 9.93 5.05
N VAL A 576 8.87 9.96 4.60
CA VAL A 576 9.83 8.89 4.81
C VAL A 576 10.97 9.37 5.70
N THR A 577 11.51 8.46 6.48
CA THR A 577 12.76 8.71 7.19
C THR A 577 13.85 8.93 6.14
N GLN A 578 14.63 9.99 6.29
CA GLN A 578 15.89 10.10 5.57
C GLN A 578 16.82 9.05 6.16
N PRO A 579 17.14 7.96 5.44
CA PRO A 579 18.16 7.09 5.95
C PRO A 579 19.49 7.86 5.97
N THR A 580 20.41 7.49 6.86
CA THR A 580 21.77 8.04 6.77
C THR A 580 22.36 7.52 5.46
N THR A 581 22.39 8.38 4.45
CA THR A 581 22.92 8.05 3.13
C THR A 581 24.39 8.36 3.08
N ALA A 582 25.20 7.36 2.76
CA ALA A 582 26.56 7.57 2.31
C ALA A 582 26.55 7.54 0.79
N ARG A 583 26.84 8.68 0.16
CA ARG A 583 26.99 8.77 -1.29
C ARG A 583 28.38 8.33 -1.72
N TYR A 584 28.44 7.53 -2.77
CA TYR A 584 29.66 7.09 -3.43
C TYR A 584 29.57 7.43 -4.92
N GLU A 585 30.40 8.38 -5.36
CA GLU A 585 30.46 8.80 -6.76
C GLU A 585 31.05 7.70 -7.65
N ALA A 586 30.41 7.40 -8.79
CA ALA A 586 30.84 6.33 -9.68
C ALA A 586 32.21 6.63 -10.31
N GLU A 587 32.50 7.90 -10.61
CA GLU A 587 33.80 8.33 -11.13
C GLU A 587 34.95 8.17 -10.14
N SER A 588 34.65 7.98 -8.85
CA SER A 588 35.62 7.67 -7.80
C SER A 588 35.74 6.17 -7.51
N ALA A 589 34.94 5.33 -8.18
CA ALA A 589 34.94 3.88 -8.01
C ALA A 589 36.14 3.21 -8.70
N SER A 590 36.39 1.92 -8.41
CA SER A 590 37.36 1.13 -9.16
C SER A 590 36.74 0.70 -10.49
N LEU A 591 37.39 1.07 -11.60
CA LEU A 591 36.92 0.82 -12.95
C LEU A 591 37.80 -0.21 -13.68
N SER A 592 37.20 -0.98 -14.57
CA SER A 592 37.91 -1.78 -15.58
C SER A 592 37.19 -1.65 -16.90
N GLY A 593 37.88 -1.16 -17.93
CA GLY A 593 37.32 -0.97 -19.29
C GLY A 593 36.24 0.12 -19.40
N ALA A 594 35.75 0.68 -18.29
CA ALA A 594 34.85 1.82 -18.24
C ALA A 594 35.60 3.16 -18.19
N GLU A 595 34.93 4.25 -18.56
CA GLU A 595 35.51 5.60 -18.66
C GLU A 595 34.76 6.63 -17.82
N VAL A 596 35.50 7.60 -17.26
CA VAL A 596 34.93 8.75 -16.58
C VAL A 596 34.63 9.84 -17.62
N LEU A 597 33.40 10.33 -17.60
CA LEU A 597 32.87 11.36 -18.49
C LEU A 597 32.34 12.53 -17.66
N SER A 598 32.28 13.73 -18.24
CA SER A 598 31.75 14.92 -17.56
C SER A 598 30.33 15.22 -18.01
N GLY A 599 29.48 15.66 -17.08
CA GLY A 599 28.08 16.03 -17.35
C GLY A 599 27.52 16.95 -16.27
N SER A 600 26.84 18.02 -16.66
CA SER A 600 26.29 19.02 -15.72
C SER A 600 25.12 18.50 -14.88
N THR A 601 24.53 17.39 -15.30
CA THR A 601 23.41 16.68 -14.68
C THR A 601 23.86 15.57 -13.73
N ALA A 602 25.15 15.20 -13.78
CA ALA A 602 25.73 14.19 -12.91
C ALA A 602 26.05 14.79 -11.55
N SER A 603 25.93 13.99 -10.48
CA SER A 603 26.51 14.37 -9.19
C SER A 603 28.00 14.65 -9.34
N ALA A 604 28.49 15.64 -8.59
CA ALA A 604 29.87 16.12 -8.66
C ALA A 604 30.38 16.53 -10.07
N GLY A 605 29.52 16.58 -11.10
CA GLY A 605 29.84 16.99 -12.47
C GLY A 605 30.46 15.92 -13.36
N SER A 606 30.59 14.67 -12.90
CA SER A 606 31.14 13.54 -13.67
C SER A 606 30.37 12.24 -13.42
N TYR A 607 30.48 11.29 -14.34
CA TYR A 607 29.81 9.99 -14.28
C TYR A 607 30.65 8.94 -15.00
N VAL A 608 30.23 7.67 -14.96
CA VAL A 608 30.91 6.56 -15.64
C VAL A 608 30.10 6.05 -16.83
N GLY A 609 30.74 5.95 -17.99
CA GLY A 609 30.25 5.30 -19.21
C GLY A 609 31.22 4.22 -19.71
N GLY A 610 31.02 3.73 -20.94
CA GLY A 610 31.92 2.75 -21.57
C GLY A 610 31.89 1.36 -20.91
N ILE A 611 30.85 1.03 -20.16
CA ILE A 611 30.64 -0.30 -19.57
C ILE A 611 30.10 -1.23 -20.66
N ASP A 612 30.86 -1.37 -21.76
CA ASP A 612 30.34 -1.84 -23.05
C ASP A 612 30.78 -3.26 -23.38
N ASP A 613 32.01 -3.63 -23.01
CA ASP A 613 32.59 -4.94 -23.32
C ASP A 613 32.42 -5.93 -22.15
N PRO A 614 32.21 -7.23 -22.44
CA PRO A 614 32.16 -8.28 -21.43
C PRO A 614 33.27 -8.17 -20.38
N GLY A 615 32.89 -8.08 -19.10
CA GLY A 615 33.84 -7.96 -17.99
C GLY A 615 34.22 -6.52 -17.63
N ASN A 616 33.82 -5.50 -18.40
CA ASN A 616 33.92 -4.10 -17.96
C ASN A 616 33.07 -3.90 -16.71
N TYR A 617 33.57 -3.14 -15.73
CA TYR A 617 32.86 -2.96 -14.47
C TYR A 617 33.09 -1.60 -13.81
N VAL A 618 32.14 -1.28 -12.91
CA VAL A 618 32.25 -0.26 -11.87
C VAL A 618 32.15 -0.96 -10.51
N GLN A 619 33.13 -0.74 -9.64
CA GLN A 619 33.16 -1.32 -8.29
C GLN A 619 33.28 -0.24 -7.22
N PHE A 620 32.18 -0.04 -6.48
CA PHE A 620 32.12 0.80 -5.31
C PHE A 620 32.76 0.09 -4.12
N THR A 621 33.52 0.83 -3.31
CA THR A 621 33.94 0.38 -1.98
C THR A 621 33.14 1.17 -0.96
N VAL A 622 32.24 0.49 -0.27
CA VAL A 622 31.26 1.10 0.64
C VAL A 622 31.55 0.70 2.08
N ASN A 623 31.01 1.45 3.04
CA ASN A 623 31.17 1.16 4.46
C ASN A 623 29.79 1.01 5.12
N ALA A 624 29.52 -0.15 5.71
CA ALA A 624 28.29 -0.41 6.44
C ALA A 624 28.57 -0.33 7.95
N ALA A 625 27.75 0.43 8.68
CA ALA A 625 27.93 0.60 10.13
C ALA A 625 27.70 -0.71 10.90
N THR A 626 26.74 -1.52 10.44
CA THR A 626 26.37 -2.82 10.99
C THR A 626 26.24 -3.82 9.85
N ALA A 627 26.37 -5.12 10.15
CA ALA A 627 26.03 -6.14 9.18
C ALA A 627 24.50 -6.16 8.98
N GLY A 628 24.04 -6.40 7.76
CA GLY A 628 22.62 -6.45 7.43
C GLY A 628 22.36 -6.13 5.97
N GLU A 629 21.09 -6.13 5.60
CA GLU A 629 20.66 -5.68 4.29
C GLU A 629 20.57 -4.15 4.23
N TYR A 630 21.07 -3.59 3.14
CA TYR A 630 21.03 -2.16 2.81
C TYR A 630 20.38 -1.99 1.42
N SER A 631 19.81 -0.82 1.17
CA SER A 631 19.46 -0.38 -0.18
C SER A 631 20.65 0.34 -0.79
N ALA A 632 21.15 -0.15 -1.93
CA ALA A 632 22.09 0.55 -2.79
C ALA A 632 21.33 1.19 -3.94
N ASP A 633 21.05 2.47 -3.82
CA ASP A 633 20.27 3.25 -4.79
C ASP A 633 21.23 3.82 -5.83
N VAL A 634 21.23 3.25 -7.03
CA VAL A 634 22.17 3.60 -8.09
C VAL A 634 21.52 4.55 -9.08
N SER A 635 22.05 5.77 -9.16
CA SER A 635 21.68 6.77 -10.18
C SER A 635 22.27 6.38 -11.53
N PHE A 636 21.43 6.32 -12.56
CA PHE A 636 21.80 5.78 -13.86
C PHE A 636 21.15 6.51 -15.04
N ALA A 637 21.73 6.31 -16.22
CA ALA A 637 21.14 6.69 -17.50
C ALA A 637 21.23 5.53 -18.49
N ASN A 638 20.12 5.17 -19.11
CA ASN A 638 20.03 4.19 -20.19
C ASN A 638 19.33 4.84 -21.39
N GLY A 639 20.13 5.42 -22.29
CA GLY A 639 19.63 6.02 -23.52
C GLY A 639 19.44 5.03 -24.67
N THR A 640 19.43 3.72 -24.41
CA THR A 640 19.14 2.71 -25.45
C THR A 640 17.63 2.62 -25.74
N THR A 641 17.24 1.71 -26.64
CA THR A 641 15.82 1.48 -26.98
C THR A 641 15.18 0.33 -26.17
N ALA A 642 15.88 -0.25 -25.20
CA ALA A 642 15.41 -1.37 -24.39
C ALA A 642 15.98 -1.31 -22.97
N THR A 643 15.50 -2.18 -22.08
CA THR A 643 16.12 -2.37 -20.77
C THR A 643 17.55 -2.91 -20.92
N SER A 644 18.50 -2.28 -20.23
CA SER A 644 19.88 -2.72 -20.11
C SER A 644 20.07 -3.50 -18.81
N SER A 645 21.18 -4.22 -18.66
CA SER A 645 21.47 -4.95 -17.42
C SER A 645 22.94 -5.12 -17.13
N LEU A 646 23.28 -5.13 -15.84
CA LEU A 646 24.62 -5.44 -15.32
C LEU A 646 24.54 -6.58 -14.29
N GLN A 647 25.60 -7.37 -14.20
CA GLN A 647 25.77 -8.42 -13.19
C GLN A 647 26.25 -7.80 -11.87
N LEU A 648 25.49 -8.02 -10.81
CA LEU A 648 25.79 -7.61 -9.44
C LEU A 648 26.66 -8.66 -8.75
N ALA A 649 27.77 -8.20 -8.17
CA ALA A 649 28.53 -8.95 -7.20
C ALA A 649 28.75 -8.13 -5.92
N VAL A 650 28.58 -8.76 -4.77
CA VAL A 650 28.84 -8.18 -3.44
C VAL A 650 29.96 -8.97 -2.79
N ASN A 651 31.01 -8.28 -2.34
CA ASN A 651 32.21 -8.88 -1.75
C ASN A 651 32.80 -10.04 -2.60
N GLY A 652 32.81 -9.85 -3.93
CA GLY A 652 33.32 -10.83 -4.89
C GLY A 652 32.38 -11.99 -5.23
N SER A 653 31.24 -12.13 -4.55
CA SER A 653 30.24 -13.16 -4.84
C SER A 653 29.16 -12.63 -5.78
N ALA A 654 28.86 -13.35 -6.85
CA ALA A 654 27.74 -13.01 -7.75
C ALA A 654 26.40 -13.13 -7.01
N LYS A 655 25.46 -12.21 -7.27
CA LYS A 655 24.19 -12.09 -6.53
C LYS A 655 22.96 -12.06 -7.44
N ALA A 656 22.97 -11.16 -8.42
CA ALA A 656 21.82 -10.94 -9.28
C ALA A 656 22.23 -10.27 -10.59
N THR A 657 21.29 -10.22 -11.52
CA THR A 657 21.29 -9.28 -12.64
C THR A 657 20.46 -8.08 -12.23
N VAL A 658 20.99 -6.87 -12.39
CA VAL A 658 20.27 -5.62 -12.13
C VAL A 658 19.74 -5.10 -13.45
N ALA A 659 18.44 -4.89 -13.53
CA ALA A 659 17.79 -4.29 -14.70
C ALA A 659 17.83 -2.75 -14.60
N PHE A 660 18.24 -2.10 -15.68
CA PHE A 660 18.27 -0.66 -15.85
C PHE A 660 17.29 -0.30 -16.96
N PRO A 661 16.03 0.05 -16.64
CA PRO A 661 15.04 0.48 -17.61
C PRO A 661 15.50 1.65 -18.48
N ARG A 662 14.79 1.94 -19.56
CA ARG A 662 15.12 3.10 -20.40
C ARG A 662 14.88 4.40 -19.64
N THR A 663 15.83 5.32 -19.74
CA THR A 663 15.68 6.71 -19.26
C THR A 663 15.49 7.65 -20.44
N GLU A 664 15.12 8.89 -20.16
CA GLU A 664 14.88 9.93 -21.18
C GLU A 664 16.06 10.18 -22.14
N GLY A 665 17.28 9.80 -21.75
CA GLY A 665 18.45 9.87 -22.60
C GLY A 665 19.75 9.62 -21.84
N TRP A 666 20.86 9.64 -22.59
CA TRP A 666 22.21 9.56 -22.03
C TRP A 666 22.56 10.80 -21.20
N GLY A 667 23.34 10.60 -20.15
CA GLY A 667 23.77 11.67 -19.26
C GLY A 667 22.61 12.35 -18.50
N GLN A 668 21.47 11.69 -18.29
CA GLN A 668 20.34 12.23 -17.52
C GLN A 668 20.10 11.36 -16.28
N PHE A 669 20.52 11.85 -15.10
CA PHE A 669 20.61 11.04 -13.88
C PHE A 669 19.66 11.47 -12.76
N SER A 670 19.10 12.68 -12.82
CA SER A 670 18.18 13.22 -11.79
C SER A 670 17.16 12.15 -11.46
N ARG A 671 17.19 11.69 -10.19
CA ARG A 671 16.47 10.56 -9.54
C ARG A 671 16.07 9.35 -10.42
N ASN A 672 16.76 9.10 -11.53
CA ASN A 672 16.70 7.84 -12.25
C ASN A 672 17.48 6.81 -11.44
N ILE A 673 16.78 6.13 -10.53
CA ILE A 673 17.38 5.24 -9.53
C ILE A 673 16.90 3.82 -9.78
N VAL A 674 17.83 2.86 -9.73
CA VAL A 674 17.50 1.47 -9.45
C VAL A 674 17.86 1.17 -8.00
N GLN A 675 16.90 0.66 -7.24
CA GLN A 675 17.11 0.26 -5.85
C GLN A 675 17.55 -1.19 -5.81
N ILE A 676 18.74 -1.45 -5.26
CA ILE A 676 19.33 -2.78 -5.23
C ILE A 676 19.50 -3.21 -3.77
N PRO A 677 18.71 -4.17 -3.26
CA PRO A 677 18.95 -4.72 -1.94
C PRO A 677 20.28 -5.50 -1.93
N VAL A 678 21.15 -5.18 -0.98
CA VAL A 678 22.48 -5.79 -0.82
C VAL A 678 22.74 -6.15 0.64
N VAL A 679 23.13 -7.40 0.89
CA VAL A 679 23.57 -7.84 2.22
C VAL A 679 25.05 -7.53 2.41
N LEU A 680 25.36 -6.69 3.40
CA LEU A 680 26.71 -6.21 3.69
C LEU A 680 27.18 -6.70 5.06
N ALA A 681 28.49 -6.93 5.19
CA ALA A 681 29.15 -7.13 6.48
C ALA A 681 29.39 -5.79 7.16
N ALA A 682 29.57 -5.75 8.49
CA ALA A 682 30.00 -4.53 9.17
C ALA A 682 31.40 -4.11 8.68
N GLY A 683 31.58 -2.82 8.40
CA GLY A 683 32.82 -2.26 7.88
C GLY A 683 32.84 -2.17 6.34
N SER A 684 34.03 -2.32 5.77
CA SER A 684 34.26 -2.15 4.33
C SER A 684 33.73 -3.33 3.50
N ASN A 685 32.99 -3.01 2.44
CA ASN A 685 32.43 -3.95 1.48
C ASN A 685 32.67 -3.46 0.05
N THR A 686 32.54 -4.35 -0.93
CA THR A 686 32.56 -3.99 -2.35
C THR A 686 31.23 -4.33 -3.02
N ILE A 687 30.69 -3.41 -3.80
CA ILE A 687 29.53 -3.61 -4.67
C ILE A 687 30.01 -3.38 -6.11
N ARG A 688 29.94 -4.42 -6.95
CA ARG A 688 30.41 -4.40 -8.33
C ARG A 688 29.25 -4.62 -9.29
N LEU A 689 29.16 -3.77 -10.31
CA LEU A 689 28.26 -3.92 -11.46
C LEU A 689 29.10 -4.16 -12.72
N THR A 690 28.90 -5.32 -13.35
CA THR A 690 29.75 -5.81 -14.45
C THR A 690 28.94 -6.06 -15.71
N LYS A 691 29.45 -5.67 -16.88
CA LYS A 691 28.88 -6.02 -18.18
C LYS A 691 28.82 -7.55 -18.35
N PRO A 692 27.64 -8.17 -18.59
CA PRO A 692 27.53 -9.61 -18.77
C PRO A 692 28.29 -10.11 -20.01
N ALA A 693 28.58 -11.41 -20.04
CA ALA A 693 29.28 -12.07 -21.14
C ALA A 693 28.54 -11.96 -22.49
N THR A 694 27.20 -11.93 -22.44
CA THR A 694 26.31 -11.81 -23.59
C THR A 694 25.13 -10.90 -23.24
N GLY A 695 24.71 -10.03 -24.17
CA GLY A 695 23.54 -9.17 -23.99
C GLY A 695 23.78 -7.97 -23.07
N GLY A 696 22.76 -7.52 -22.33
CA GLY A 696 22.84 -6.51 -21.28
C GLY A 696 22.81 -5.03 -21.70
N GLY A 697 22.65 -4.71 -22.98
CA GLY A 697 22.48 -3.30 -23.42
C GLY A 697 23.63 -2.36 -23.03
N TYR A 698 23.35 -1.07 -22.83
CA TYR A 698 24.35 -0.09 -22.39
C TYR A 698 23.75 0.77 -21.29
N VAL A 699 24.56 1.16 -20.31
CA VAL A 699 24.14 2.01 -19.19
C VAL A 699 25.30 2.87 -18.71
N GLN A 700 24.99 4.08 -18.23
CA GLN A 700 25.90 4.98 -17.55
C GLN A 700 25.51 5.07 -16.08
N LEU A 701 26.48 5.17 -15.18
CA LEU A 701 26.28 5.22 -13.73
C LEU A 701 26.85 6.53 -13.17
N ASP A 702 26.11 7.18 -12.29
CA ASP A 702 26.48 8.48 -11.70
C ASP A 702 26.93 8.31 -10.24
N ALA A 703 26.04 7.83 -9.38
CA ALA A 703 26.36 7.62 -7.97
C ALA A 703 25.62 6.42 -7.38
N LEU A 704 26.10 5.96 -6.23
CA LEU A 704 25.43 4.99 -5.37
C LEU A 704 25.17 5.66 -4.01
N ASP A 705 23.90 5.79 -3.63
CA ASP A 705 23.49 6.18 -2.28
C ASP A 705 23.22 4.91 -1.46
N LEU A 706 24.08 4.64 -0.48
CA LEU A 706 23.92 3.48 0.40
C LEU A 706 23.12 3.87 1.64
N SER A 707 22.07 3.10 1.93
CA SER A 707 21.13 3.41 2.99
C SER A 707 20.55 2.14 3.62
N THR A 708 19.96 2.20 4.82
CA THR A 708 19.19 1.07 5.39
C THR A 708 17.82 0.89 4.72
N GLY A 709 17.60 1.51 3.55
CA GLY A 709 16.30 1.70 2.93
C GLY A 709 15.53 2.85 3.59
N ALA A 710 14.87 3.68 2.78
CA ALA A 710 13.89 4.63 3.30
C ALA A 710 12.69 3.86 3.85
N GLN A 711 12.22 4.23 5.04
CA GLN A 711 11.04 3.64 5.67
C GLN A 711 10.00 4.72 5.91
N PRO A 712 8.70 4.41 5.80
CA PRO A 712 7.64 5.35 6.15
C PRO A 712 7.84 5.89 7.57
N VAL A 713 7.58 7.17 7.76
CA VAL A 713 7.49 7.76 9.09
C VAL A 713 6.13 7.41 9.67
N TYR A 714 6.16 6.80 10.83
CA TYR A 714 4.97 6.47 11.61
C TYR A 714 4.73 7.54 12.67
N ASP A 715 3.51 8.07 12.73
CA ASP A 715 3.15 9.12 13.68
C ASP A 715 1.67 9.01 14.08
N SER A 716 1.32 9.56 15.24
CA SER A 716 -0.06 9.57 15.68
C SER A 716 -0.86 10.59 14.87
N ILE A 717 -1.84 10.12 14.09
CA ILE A 717 -2.82 10.98 13.43
C ILE A 717 -4.08 11.00 14.31
N SER A 718 -4.51 12.18 14.76
CA SER A 718 -5.70 12.29 15.60
C SER A 718 -6.90 12.79 14.79
N ASP A 719 -7.92 11.95 14.70
CA ASP A 719 -9.23 12.35 14.20
C ASP A 719 -9.86 13.37 15.16
N ILE A 720 -10.23 14.52 14.63
CA ILE A 720 -11.00 15.53 15.33
C ILE A 720 -12.47 15.23 15.08
N SER A 721 -13.23 15.07 16.16
CA SER A 721 -14.67 14.91 16.05
C SER A 721 -15.29 16.15 15.40
N VAL A 722 -15.93 15.93 14.25
CA VAL A 722 -16.82 16.89 13.61
C VAL A 722 -18.24 16.54 14.02
N PRO A 723 -18.91 17.35 14.87
CA PRO A 723 -20.25 17.03 15.33
C PRO A 723 -21.24 16.90 14.17
N ASN A 724 -21.88 15.73 14.05
CA ASN A 724 -22.80 15.40 12.95
C ASN A 724 -22.17 15.59 11.55
N GLY A 725 -20.88 15.28 11.40
CA GLY A 725 -20.18 15.35 10.10
C GLY A 725 -20.62 14.29 9.09
N ASP A 726 -21.22 13.20 9.56
CA ASP A 726 -21.90 12.17 8.76
C ASP A 726 -23.38 12.50 8.49
N PHE A 727 -23.90 13.60 9.03
CA PHE A 727 -25.28 14.07 8.86
C PHE A 727 -26.40 13.12 9.33
N ASP A 728 -26.09 12.04 10.03
CA ASP A 728 -27.05 11.03 10.48
C ASP A 728 -27.90 11.42 11.69
N ALA A 729 -27.39 12.32 12.55
CA ALA A 729 -27.97 12.55 13.87
C ALA A 729 -29.39 13.15 13.85
N SER A 730 -29.83 13.69 12.70
CA SER A 730 -31.14 14.35 12.55
C SER A 730 -32.11 13.61 11.63
N GLY A 731 -31.67 12.54 10.95
CA GLY A 731 -32.41 11.97 9.82
C GLY A 731 -32.72 13.03 8.75
N PRO A 732 -33.66 12.77 7.82
CA PRO A 732 -34.03 13.75 6.79
C PRO A 732 -34.67 15.02 7.39
N THR A 733 -34.02 16.17 7.22
CA THR A 733 -34.45 17.47 7.79
C THR A 733 -33.97 18.67 6.96
N GLN A 734 -34.70 19.78 7.02
CA GLN A 734 -34.32 21.09 6.43
C GLN A 734 -33.34 21.88 7.32
N SER A 735 -32.96 21.35 8.47
CA SER A 735 -32.05 22.03 9.40
C SER A 735 -31.05 21.01 9.93
N PRO A 736 -29.95 20.77 9.20
CA PRO A 736 -28.94 19.81 9.60
C PRO A 736 -28.39 20.15 10.99
N GLY A 737 -28.60 19.26 11.97
CA GLY A 737 -28.22 19.52 13.36
C GLY A 737 -26.71 19.79 13.51
N SER A 738 -26.33 20.71 14.39
CA SER A 738 -24.94 21.17 14.62
C SER A 738 -24.28 21.96 13.48
N TRP A 739 -24.97 22.10 12.34
CA TRP A 739 -24.53 22.91 11.20
C TRP A 739 -25.40 24.15 11.04
N SER A 740 -24.81 25.21 10.48
CA SER A 740 -25.48 26.48 10.24
C SER A 740 -25.62 26.76 8.74
N THR A 741 -26.79 27.25 8.34
CA THR A 741 -27.10 27.59 6.96
C THR A 741 -26.96 29.09 6.73
N TRP A 742 -26.16 29.48 5.73
CA TRP A 742 -26.18 30.82 5.16
C TRP A 742 -27.00 30.81 3.86
N PRO A 743 -28.11 31.57 3.77
CA PRO A 743 -29.10 31.47 2.70
C PRO A 743 -28.73 32.18 1.39
N GLY A 744 -27.43 32.37 1.14
CA GLY A 744 -26.94 33.09 -0.03
C GLY A 744 -27.00 34.61 0.11
N SER A 745 -26.40 35.30 -0.86
CA SER A 745 -26.37 36.77 -0.92
C SER A 745 -27.75 37.42 -1.00
N ALA A 746 -28.72 36.72 -1.61
CA ALA A 746 -30.12 37.16 -1.68
C ALA A 746 -30.92 36.93 -0.39
N GLY A 747 -30.42 36.09 0.53
CA GLY A 747 -31.07 35.80 1.81
C GLY A 747 -32.28 34.85 1.73
N THR A 748 -32.48 34.14 0.61
CA THR A 748 -33.73 33.42 0.28
C THR A 748 -33.56 31.94 -0.04
N SER A 749 -32.36 31.39 0.13
CA SER A 749 -32.03 30.01 -0.31
C SER A 749 -31.78 29.02 0.84
N ALA A 750 -32.21 29.31 2.07
CA ALA A 750 -32.06 28.37 3.18
C ALA A 750 -32.75 27.01 2.92
N ASP A 751 -33.84 27.03 2.15
CA ASP A 751 -34.59 25.85 1.74
C ASP A 751 -33.87 24.98 0.69
N ALA A 752 -32.71 25.43 0.19
CA ALA A 752 -31.86 24.60 -0.66
C ALA A 752 -30.98 23.62 0.15
N ASP A 753 -30.87 23.80 1.47
CA ASP A 753 -30.02 23.01 2.37
C ASP A 753 -30.86 22.05 3.23
N TYR A 754 -30.71 20.75 3.00
CA TYR A 754 -31.41 19.71 3.76
C TYR A 754 -30.61 18.40 3.79
N THR A 755 -31.07 17.44 4.59
CA THR A 755 -30.53 16.08 4.65
C THR A 755 -31.53 15.07 4.09
N GLU A 756 -31.04 14.04 3.42
CA GLU A 756 -31.86 12.98 2.81
C GLU A 756 -31.10 11.65 2.75
N ALA A 757 -31.74 10.60 2.24
CA ALA A 757 -31.16 9.26 2.15
C ALA A 757 -30.02 9.15 1.10
N ASP A 758 -29.58 7.92 0.80
CA ASP A 758 -28.57 7.60 -0.22
C ASP A 758 -27.15 8.12 0.11
N ALA A 759 -26.78 8.08 1.38
CA ALA A 759 -25.51 8.55 1.89
C ALA A 759 -24.32 7.68 1.44
N PHE A 760 -23.13 8.29 1.38
CA PHE A 760 -21.88 7.53 1.23
C PHE A 760 -21.69 6.62 2.45
N ASN A 761 -21.89 7.18 3.63
CA ASN A 761 -21.74 6.59 4.95
C ASN A 761 -23.00 6.80 5.78
N GLY A 762 -23.55 5.73 6.35
CA GLY A 762 -24.72 5.86 7.23
C GLY A 762 -26.02 6.10 6.46
N ALA A 763 -27.06 6.57 7.14
CA ALA A 763 -28.42 6.62 6.61
C ALA A 763 -28.71 7.89 5.79
N THR A 764 -28.14 9.03 6.16
CA THR A 764 -28.44 10.32 5.52
C THR A 764 -27.21 11.15 5.19
N ARG A 765 -27.32 11.97 4.14
CA ARG A 765 -26.30 12.91 3.65
C ARG A 765 -26.81 14.34 3.67
N LEU A 766 -25.92 15.32 3.61
CA LEU A 766 -26.23 16.70 3.27
C LEU A 766 -26.52 16.83 1.77
N SER A 767 -27.56 17.58 1.41
CA SER A 767 -27.95 17.89 0.03
C SER A 767 -28.21 19.38 -0.14
N HIS A 768 -27.60 19.94 -1.18
CA HIS A 768 -27.88 21.26 -1.71
C HIS A 768 -28.66 21.11 -3.02
N TYR A 769 -29.94 21.50 -3.03
CA TYR A 769 -30.77 21.44 -4.23
C TYR A 769 -31.98 22.38 -4.12
N LYS A 770 -32.34 23.00 -5.24
CA LYS A 770 -33.61 23.73 -5.36
C LYS A 770 -34.09 23.76 -6.81
N ALA A 771 -35.41 23.76 -7.02
CA ALA A 771 -36.03 23.87 -8.33
C ALA A 771 -35.87 25.25 -9.00
N THR A 772 -35.36 26.24 -8.27
CA THR A 772 -34.99 27.57 -8.77
C THR A 772 -33.49 27.81 -8.53
N ALA A 773 -32.92 28.85 -9.13
CA ALA A 773 -31.54 29.24 -8.82
C ALA A 773 -31.37 29.47 -7.31
N TYR A 774 -30.20 29.08 -6.78
CA TYR A 774 -29.90 29.19 -5.36
C TYR A 774 -28.41 29.41 -5.13
N GLU A 775 -28.11 29.96 -3.96
CA GLU A 775 -26.77 30.08 -3.41
C GLU A 775 -26.86 29.74 -1.93
N VAL A 776 -26.09 28.77 -1.45
CA VAL A 776 -26.17 28.31 -0.06
C VAL A 776 -24.80 27.87 0.47
N TYR A 777 -24.58 28.07 1.76
CA TYR A 777 -23.43 27.53 2.49
C TYR A 777 -23.90 26.87 3.78
N THR A 778 -23.49 25.63 4.00
CA THR A 778 -23.77 24.86 5.23
C THR A 778 -22.46 24.61 5.95
N GLY A 779 -22.29 25.18 7.14
CA GLY A 779 -20.99 25.14 7.82
C GLY A 779 -21.06 25.15 9.34
N GLN A 780 -19.93 24.76 9.94
CA GLN A 780 -19.74 24.65 11.37
C GLN A 780 -18.35 25.18 11.76
N THR A 781 -18.23 25.77 12.95
CA THR A 781 -16.93 26.11 13.54
C THR A 781 -16.53 25.08 14.58
N VAL A 782 -15.35 24.49 14.41
CA VAL A 782 -14.77 23.47 15.29
C VAL A 782 -13.60 24.09 16.06
N THR A 783 -13.60 23.95 17.38
CA THR A 783 -12.46 24.36 18.23
C THR A 783 -11.38 23.28 18.17
N VAL A 784 -10.16 23.67 17.80
CA VAL A 784 -9.02 22.75 17.68
C VAL A 784 -7.74 23.39 18.23
N PRO A 785 -6.80 22.60 18.78
CA PRO A 785 -5.47 23.12 19.10
C PRO A 785 -4.78 23.78 17.89
N ASN A 786 -3.79 24.63 18.14
CA ASN A 786 -2.94 25.10 17.06
C ASN A 786 -2.12 23.93 16.49
N GLY A 787 -2.03 23.85 15.17
CA GLY A 787 -1.40 22.73 14.47
C GLY A 787 -1.78 22.70 12.99
N THR A 788 -1.28 21.70 12.27
CA THR A 788 -1.64 21.47 10.87
C THR A 788 -2.73 20.42 10.78
N TYR A 789 -3.74 20.67 9.95
CA TYR A 789 -4.91 19.83 9.80
C TYR A 789 -5.18 19.49 8.35
N THR A 790 -5.93 18.42 8.12
CA THR A 790 -6.57 18.10 6.84
C THR A 790 -8.06 17.90 7.06
N LEU A 791 -8.86 18.49 6.19
CA LEU A 791 -10.31 18.34 6.14
C LEU A 791 -10.68 17.47 4.94
N THR A 792 -11.57 16.50 5.10
CA THR A 792 -12.19 15.80 3.97
C THR A 792 -13.69 15.75 4.08
N ALA A 793 -14.34 15.53 2.94
CA ALA A 793 -15.73 15.11 2.87
C ALA A 793 -15.90 14.19 1.66
N TRP A 794 -16.81 13.24 1.72
CA TRP A 794 -17.32 12.60 0.52
C TRP A 794 -18.33 13.54 -0.14
N ALA A 795 -18.24 13.72 -1.45
CA ALA A 795 -19.17 14.56 -2.20
C ALA A 795 -19.50 13.98 -3.58
N GLU A 796 -20.68 14.29 -4.07
CA GLU A 796 -21.12 14.04 -5.45
C GLU A 796 -22.02 15.19 -5.92
N GLY A 797 -22.17 15.36 -7.23
CA GLY A 797 -23.01 16.42 -7.75
C GLY A 797 -23.44 16.18 -9.19
N GLY A 798 -24.62 16.73 -9.54
CA GLY A 798 -25.20 16.64 -10.87
C GLY A 798 -24.46 17.46 -11.95
N GLY A 799 -23.51 18.30 -11.55
CA GLY A 799 -22.77 19.20 -12.44
C GLY A 799 -23.55 20.44 -12.89
N GLY A 800 -22.83 21.37 -13.51
CA GLY A 800 -23.37 22.61 -14.08
C GLY A 800 -23.50 23.79 -13.12
N GLN A 801 -23.23 23.60 -11.82
CA GLN A 801 -23.16 24.69 -10.85
C GLN A 801 -22.12 25.73 -11.26
N ALA A 802 -22.39 27.01 -10.97
CA ALA A 802 -21.40 28.06 -11.11
C ALA A 802 -20.22 27.85 -10.14
N ALA A 803 -20.50 27.31 -8.94
CA ALA A 803 -19.49 26.81 -8.00
C ALA A 803 -20.12 25.83 -7.01
N SER A 804 -19.38 24.77 -6.65
CA SER A 804 -19.71 23.86 -5.54
C SER A 804 -18.40 23.31 -4.96
N PHE A 805 -18.24 23.38 -3.64
CA PHE A 805 -16.98 22.97 -2.99
C PHE A 805 -17.14 22.71 -1.48
N LEU A 806 -16.23 21.88 -0.96
CA LEU A 806 -15.84 21.83 0.46
C LEU A 806 -14.97 23.04 0.79
N SER A 807 -15.07 23.57 2.01
CA SER A 807 -14.43 24.81 2.44
C SER A 807 -13.79 24.69 3.83
N ALA A 808 -12.66 25.35 4.00
CA ALA A 808 -12.00 25.64 5.27
C ALA A 808 -11.61 27.13 5.35
N LYS A 809 -12.08 27.84 6.39
CA LYS A 809 -11.78 29.26 6.64
C LYS A 809 -11.67 29.60 8.13
N GLY A 810 -11.17 30.79 8.44
CA GLY A 810 -11.05 31.27 9.83
C GLY A 810 -9.99 30.56 10.67
N TYR A 811 -9.13 29.75 10.04
CA TYR A 811 -8.07 28.98 10.71
C TYR A 811 -6.84 29.82 11.10
N ALA A 812 -6.64 30.98 10.49
CA ALA A 812 -5.61 31.94 10.85
C ALA A 812 -6.04 33.38 10.47
N ALA A 813 -5.48 34.38 11.17
CA ALA A 813 -5.84 35.78 10.94
C ALA A 813 -5.44 36.23 9.52
N GLY A 814 -6.42 36.63 8.72
CA GLY A 814 -6.21 37.08 7.34
C GLY A 814 -5.87 35.98 6.35
N ALA A 815 -5.92 34.70 6.74
CA ALA A 815 -5.72 33.59 5.82
C ALA A 815 -6.90 33.45 4.84
N PRO A 816 -6.63 33.10 3.57
CA PRO A 816 -7.68 32.89 2.57
C PRO A 816 -8.56 31.68 2.91
N GLU A 817 -9.74 31.61 2.30
CA GLU A 817 -10.53 30.37 2.30
C GLU A 817 -9.85 29.35 1.40
N LEU A 818 -9.68 28.12 1.91
CA LEU A 818 -9.22 26.98 1.13
C LEU A 818 -10.45 26.18 0.71
N THR A 819 -10.44 25.67 -0.52
CA THR A 819 -11.59 24.95 -1.07
C THR A 819 -11.16 23.72 -1.85
N ALA A 820 -12.06 22.73 -1.93
CA ALA A 820 -11.95 21.59 -2.82
C ALA A 820 -13.27 21.39 -3.57
N SER A 821 -13.22 21.46 -4.90
CA SER A 821 -14.41 21.47 -5.76
C SER A 821 -15.14 20.13 -5.77
N THR A 822 -16.47 20.18 -5.77
CA THR A 822 -17.34 19.01 -5.91
C THR A 822 -17.30 18.48 -7.34
N PRO A 823 -17.16 17.16 -7.56
CA PRO A 823 -17.19 16.57 -8.91
C PRO A 823 -18.59 16.63 -9.52
N GLY A 824 -18.67 16.91 -10.83
CA GLY A 824 -19.92 16.94 -11.60
C GLY A 824 -20.25 15.61 -12.28
N LEU A 825 -20.06 14.49 -11.59
CA LEU A 825 -20.14 13.14 -12.18
C LEU A 825 -21.54 12.53 -12.17
N GLY A 826 -22.53 13.19 -11.56
CA GLY A 826 -23.88 12.66 -11.40
C GLY A 826 -23.97 11.61 -10.29
N TYR A 827 -25.08 10.88 -10.24
CA TYR A 827 -25.39 9.91 -9.18
C TYR A 827 -25.38 8.46 -9.69
N PRO A 828 -24.89 7.48 -8.90
CA PRO A 828 -24.06 7.64 -7.69
C PRO A 828 -22.57 7.74 -8.06
N ASN A 829 -21.90 8.84 -7.72
CA ASN A 829 -20.47 9.01 -8.00
C ASN A 829 -19.74 9.77 -6.89
N TRP A 830 -19.84 9.25 -5.67
CA TRP A 830 -19.13 9.76 -4.51
C TRP A 830 -17.61 9.81 -4.75
N ARG A 831 -17.01 10.95 -4.44
CA ARG A 831 -15.55 11.16 -4.41
C ARG A 831 -15.15 11.82 -3.11
N ARG A 832 -13.98 11.46 -2.62
CA ARG A 832 -13.41 12.12 -1.46
C ARG A 832 -12.78 13.44 -1.89
N LEU A 833 -13.31 14.53 -1.35
CA LEU A 833 -12.71 15.84 -1.36
C LEU A 833 -11.75 15.95 -0.19
N SER A 834 -10.65 16.68 -0.36
CA SER A 834 -9.64 16.91 0.66
C SER A 834 -9.20 18.36 0.65
N ILE A 835 -8.78 18.89 1.79
CA ILE A 835 -8.09 20.17 1.92
C ILE A 835 -6.98 19.94 2.94
N ALA A 836 -5.76 19.75 2.47
CA ALA A 836 -4.60 19.45 3.32
C ALA A 836 -3.79 20.71 3.67
N GLY A 837 -2.95 20.60 4.72
CA GLY A 837 -2.01 21.66 5.10
C GLY A 837 -2.66 22.90 5.74
N ILE A 838 -3.81 22.73 6.39
CA ILE A 838 -4.52 23.81 7.07
C ILE A 838 -3.78 24.15 8.38
N VAL A 839 -2.95 25.19 8.36
CA VAL A 839 -2.19 25.62 9.55
C VAL A 839 -3.07 26.49 10.45
N VAL A 840 -3.66 25.87 11.47
CA VAL A 840 -4.51 26.54 12.45
C VAL A 840 -3.65 27.28 13.48
N THR A 841 -3.83 28.59 13.56
CA THR A 841 -3.20 29.45 14.59
C THR A 841 -4.23 30.23 15.42
N SER A 842 -5.52 30.16 15.05
CA SER A 842 -6.62 30.85 15.73
C SER A 842 -7.24 30.04 16.88
N GLY A 843 -6.89 28.76 17.04
CA GLY A 843 -7.55 27.84 17.96
C GLY A 843 -8.91 27.31 17.49
N SER A 844 -9.30 27.60 16.24
CA SER A 844 -10.55 27.09 15.64
C SER A 844 -10.47 27.08 14.12
N ILE A 845 -11.40 26.36 13.49
CA ILE A 845 -11.56 26.31 12.03
C ILE A 845 -13.05 26.30 11.70
N THR A 846 -13.47 27.10 10.72
CA THR A 846 -14.80 27.00 10.13
C THR A 846 -14.73 26.12 8.89
N ILE A 847 -15.47 25.03 8.90
CA ILE A 847 -15.57 24.06 7.80
C ILE A 847 -16.99 24.08 7.22
N GLY A 848 -17.17 23.66 5.98
CA GLY A 848 -18.50 23.57 5.38
C GLY A 848 -18.54 23.29 3.89
N ALA A 849 -19.74 23.19 3.36
CA ALA A 849 -20.02 23.01 1.93
C ALA A 849 -20.68 24.27 1.36
N TYR A 850 -20.34 24.64 0.13
CA TYR A 850 -20.92 25.76 -0.62
C TYR A 850 -21.53 25.27 -1.94
N SER A 851 -22.62 25.88 -2.40
CA SER A 851 -23.13 25.70 -3.76
C SER A 851 -23.81 26.96 -4.29
N ASN A 852 -23.50 27.34 -5.53
CA ASN A 852 -24.13 28.40 -6.32
C ASN A 852 -24.54 27.83 -7.67
N ALA A 853 -25.84 27.82 -7.92
CA ALA A 853 -26.44 26.89 -8.86
C ALA A 853 -27.65 27.48 -9.59
N SER A 854 -27.79 27.08 -10.85
CA SER A 854 -29.00 27.29 -11.65
C SER A 854 -30.13 26.33 -11.21
N PRO A 855 -31.38 26.55 -11.65
CA PRO A 855 -32.50 25.67 -11.32
C PRO A 855 -32.21 24.18 -11.53
N ASN A 856 -32.57 23.37 -10.54
CA ASN A 856 -32.49 21.89 -10.53
C ASN A 856 -31.09 21.28 -10.47
N GLN A 857 -30.03 22.08 -10.28
CA GLN A 857 -28.69 21.55 -10.04
C GLN A 857 -28.52 21.16 -8.57
N TRP A 858 -27.73 20.13 -8.30
CA TRP A 858 -27.60 19.57 -6.95
C TRP A 858 -26.19 19.11 -6.64
N ALA A 859 -25.81 19.20 -5.37
CA ALA A 859 -24.60 18.62 -4.80
C ALA A 859 -24.93 18.00 -3.45
N SER A 860 -24.33 16.85 -3.14
CA SER A 860 -24.47 16.18 -1.86
C SER A 860 -23.11 15.98 -1.22
N PHE A 861 -23.08 16.03 0.11
CA PHE A 861 -21.88 15.92 0.92
C PHE A 861 -22.15 14.99 2.09
N ASP A 862 -21.14 14.24 2.50
CA ASP A 862 -21.26 13.26 3.57
C ASP A 862 -19.89 13.00 4.20
N LYS A 863 -19.88 12.44 5.42
CA LYS A 863 -18.68 12.03 6.16
C LYS A 863 -17.59 13.11 6.14
N VAL A 864 -17.95 14.28 6.65
CA VAL A 864 -17.02 15.39 6.88
C VAL A 864 -16.11 15.04 8.04
N GLU A 865 -14.83 14.89 7.76
CA GLU A 865 -13.80 14.43 8.70
C GLU A 865 -12.70 15.48 8.78
N LEU A 866 -12.17 15.72 9.98
CA LEU A 866 -11.05 16.61 10.23
C LEU A 866 -10.02 15.84 11.02
N TRP A 867 -8.74 15.90 10.67
CA TRP A 867 -7.67 15.29 11.48
C TRP A 867 -6.44 16.16 11.55
N ARG A 868 -5.70 15.97 12.64
CA ARG A 868 -4.43 16.64 12.90
C ARG A 868 -3.28 15.82 12.33
N GLN A 869 -2.36 16.49 11.64
CA GLN A 869 -1.13 15.94 11.06
C GLN A 869 0.05 15.92 12.04
#